data_AF-A0A5P2H8Q6-F1
#
_entry.id   AF-A0A5P2H8Q6-F1
#
_cell.length_a   1.000
_cell.length_b   1.000
_cell.length_c   1.000
_cell.angle_alpha   90.00
_cell.angle_beta   90.00
_cell.angle_gamma   90.00
#
_symmetry.space_group_name_H-M   'P 1'
#
loop_
_entity.id
_entity.type
_entity.pdbx_description
1 polymer ?
#
loop_
_entity_poly.entity_id
_entity_poly.type
_entity_poly.pdbx_seq_one_letter_code
_entity_poly.pdbx_strand_id
1 'polypeptide(L)'
;MVALCAAFLTACGGDDPASTPTPPPPATQPPGVALVSVAADSGTLDELPTRVVATFNAKIAALGAGFFRTAGTCGTLPTATPTVDASGKTVTVTLAGSRCNDGQTVTLTLDPNAVTFDGTVGQKGAIWTRTYTISGTARSVGGTVSGLAGTVVLQNNGGDTLSTSTDGTFNFPTLVAQGGAYAVTVASQPAGQTCSVSHGTGTVGTTAVQDVAVVCATNTHTVGGTASGLAGTVTVQNNGGDTLVLSSNGLFTFPVAIAEGGAYAVTVQSQPAGQTCTVGQGSGTMGSAAVQNVSITCSANTYTVGGTTSGLSGQVQLQLNGAGTQIISGNGAFTFATPVAQGATYDVTVLAQPATQTCTVTNGSGTMAAQNVTNVGVSCVTNTTTLSVPATGVIAVNGGTTFITVMNTGVNAATNVVAQLPSAWTGVTQNAGNCGTLAPGGSCLLQFTATQPYVAQGGIAVTADNVASPSPTIALAFSIDGDLVYAVTGASTAKVLAAPSTGLTTWGGTGIAVGAGAQSLTDGAANTTAIVATLGTGTPYAASACNTSTLRGVPAGTWYLPAACEIGAEGGSPACPAGIPNIEQNLLRLGFGNMSGVPIWSSTESTVNPGPLAWAVFLGTDPAPVLLAPKSLVVDARCARSVTY
;
A
#
# COMPACT_ATOMS: atom_id res chain seq x y z
N MET A 1 -10.63 -58.16 39.85
CA MET A 1 -11.25 -59.44 39.42
C MET A 1 -10.20 -60.16 38.61
N VAL A 2 -9.35 -61.01 39.19
CA VAL A 2 -9.55 -62.38 39.72
C VAL A 2 -8.65 -62.52 40.97
N ALA A 3 -9.12 -62.64 42.22
CA ALA A 3 -9.71 -63.81 42.92
C ALA A 3 -8.73 -65.01 43.00
N LEU A 4 -7.90 -65.17 44.04
CA LEU A 4 -8.08 -65.98 45.27
C LEU A 4 -6.68 -65.93 45.97
N CYS A 5 -6.47 -66.03 47.29
CA CYS A 5 -7.17 -66.78 48.31
C CYS A 5 -6.88 -66.14 49.69
N ALA A 6 -7.85 -66.25 50.58
CA ALA A 6 -7.87 -65.71 51.93
C ALA A 6 -7.16 -66.61 52.94
N ALA A 7 -6.66 -66.01 54.03
CA ALA A 7 -7.14 -66.32 55.38
C ALA A 7 -6.51 -65.35 56.41
N PHE A 8 -7.40 -64.65 57.11
CA PHE A 8 -7.16 -63.87 58.32
C PHE A 8 -6.78 -64.80 59.49
N LEU A 9 -5.86 -64.37 60.37
CA LEU A 9 -6.21 -64.08 61.77
C LEU A 9 -5.16 -63.17 62.43
N THR A 10 -5.68 -62.10 63.00
CA THR A 10 -5.10 -61.06 63.84
C THR A 10 -4.59 -61.56 65.19
N ALA A 11 -3.47 -61.03 65.68
CA ALA A 11 -3.29 -60.64 67.08
C ALA A 11 -2.12 -59.67 67.27
N CYS A 12 -2.35 -58.69 68.14
CA CYS A 12 -1.57 -57.50 68.44
C CYS A 12 -0.30 -57.74 69.28
N GLY A 13 0.53 -56.68 69.36
CA GLY A 13 1.57 -56.45 70.38
C GLY A 13 2.93 -56.97 69.91
N GLY A 14 3.89 -56.14 69.53
CA GLY A 14 4.39 -55.01 70.29
C GLY A 14 5.39 -55.55 71.29
N ASP A 15 6.68 -55.56 70.94
CA ASP A 15 7.80 -55.35 71.86
C ASP A 15 9.13 -55.27 71.09
N ASP A 16 9.79 -54.15 71.35
CA ASP A 16 11.21 -53.84 71.30
C ASP A 16 12.05 -53.90 70.01
N PRO A 17 12.95 -52.89 69.85
CA PRO A 17 13.79 -52.74 68.67
C PRO A 17 14.78 -53.89 68.61
N ALA A 18 14.96 -54.41 67.40
CA ALA A 18 16.05 -55.31 67.07
C ALA A 18 17.34 -54.74 67.66
N SER A 19 17.87 -55.45 68.65
CA SER A 19 19.16 -55.22 69.24
C SER A 19 20.18 -55.07 68.12
N THR A 20 20.67 -53.85 67.92
CA THR A 20 21.86 -53.60 67.12
C THR A 20 22.94 -54.52 67.66
N PRO A 21 23.54 -55.41 66.84
CA PRO A 21 24.62 -56.25 67.33
C PRO A 21 25.76 -55.31 67.71
N THR A 22 25.97 -55.14 69.01
CA THR A 22 27.18 -54.52 69.54
C THR A 22 28.38 -55.19 68.87
N PRO A 23 29.36 -54.42 68.33
CA PRO A 23 30.52 -55.02 67.69
C PRO A 23 31.18 -55.97 68.69
N PRO A 24 31.61 -57.18 68.27
CA PRO A 24 32.38 -58.02 69.16
C PRO A 24 33.58 -57.20 69.68
N PRO A 25 33.93 -57.31 70.97
CA PRO A 25 35.06 -56.59 71.54
C PRO A 25 36.31 -56.87 70.70
N PRO A 26 37.27 -55.92 70.59
CA PRO A 26 38.46 -56.10 69.78
C PRO A 26 39.07 -57.46 70.14
N ALA A 27 39.26 -58.33 69.15
CA ALA A 27 39.84 -59.64 69.38
C ALA A 27 41.20 -59.43 70.05
N THR A 28 41.28 -59.63 71.37
CA THR A 28 42.53 -59.60 72.10
C THR A 28 43.32 -60.80 71.60
N GLN A 29 44.20 -60.55 70.63
CA GLN A 29 45.02 -61.59 70.04
C GLN A 29 45.91 -62.23 71.11
N PRO A 30 46.23 -63.52 70.97
CA PRO A 30 46.97 -64.29 71.97
C PRO A 30 48.33 -63.63 72.31
N PRO A 31 48.88 -63.86 73.52
CA PRO A 31 50.15 -63.27 73.93
C PRO A 31 51.27 -63.65 72.94
N GLY A 32 51.83 -62.65 72.24
CA GLY A 32 52.91 -62.83 71.26
C GLY A 32 52.67 -62.25 69.86
N VAL A 33 51.52 -61.64 69.58
CA VAL A 33 51.21 -61.03 68.27
C VAL A 33 51.50 -59.51 68.27
N ALA A 34 52.07 -58.98 67.18
CA ALA A 34 52.57 -57.61 67.11
C ALA A 34 51.46 -56.55 67.10
N LEU A 35 50.38 -56.74 66.34
CA LEU A 35 49.22 -55.86 66.31
C LEU A 35 48.34 -56.08 67.56
N VAL A 36 48.17 -55.03 68.36
CA VAL A 36 47.44 -55.06 69.65
C VAL A 36 45.98 -54.66 69.47
N SER A 37 45.71 -53.60 68.70
CA SER A 37 44.36 -53.09 68.50
C SER A 37 44.24 -52.24 67.24
N VAL A 38 43.04 -52.23 66.63
CA VAL A 38 42.65 -51.28 65.59
C VAL A 38 41.34 -50.61 66.01
N ALA A 39 41.33 -49.28 66.06
CA ALA A 39 40.17 -48.48 66.40
C ALA A 39 39.90 -47.43 65.32
N ALA A 40 38.66 -47.36 64.86
CA ALA A 40 38.19 -46.27 64.00
C ALA A 40 37.44 -45.25 64.88
N ASP A 41 37.52 -43.97 64.54
CA ASP A 41 36.84 -42.89 65.26
C ASP A 41 35.34 -42.79 64.98
N SER A 42 34.80 -43.59 64.06
CA SER A 42 33.36 -43.74 63.88
C SER A 42 32.77 -44.85 64.77
N GLY A 43 31.70 -44.51 65.49
CA GLY A 43 30.97 -45.42 66.38
C GLY A 43 29.95 -46.31 65.66
N THR A 44 29.64 -46.03 64.39
CA THR A 44 28.64 -46.74 63.56
C THR A 44 29.26 -47.20 62.24
N LEU A 45 28.59 -48.10 61.52
CA LEU A 45 28.99 -48.54 60.18
C LEU A 45 28.37 -47.69 59.05
N ASP A 46 27.62 -46.66 59.39
CA ASP A 46 26.87 -45.84 58.43
C ASP A 46 27.54 -44.47 58.15
N GLU A 47 28.63 -44.18 58.87
CA GLU A 47 29.46 -43.00 58.72
C GLU A 47 30.94 -43.39 58.56
N LEU A 48 31.61 -42.84 57.55
CA LEU A 48 33.01 -43.11 57.30
C LEU A 48 33.89 -42.45 58.37
N PRO A 49 34.81 -43.19 59.03
CA PRO A 49 35.72 -42.60 60.01
C PRO A 49 36.65 -41.59 59.36
N THR A 50 37.03 -40.55 60.10
CA THR A 50 38.07 -39.61 59.67
C THR A 50 39.47 -40.12 60.05
N ARG A 51 39.54 -41.05 61.01
CA ARG A 51 40.79 -41.58 61.55
C ARG A 51 40.68 -43.06 61.93
N VAL A 52 41.66 -43.85 61.51
CA VAL A 52 41.86 -45.23 61.98
C VAL A 52 43.21 -45.34 62.68
N VAL A 53 43.21 -45.82 63.92
CA VAL A 53 44.40 -45.94 64.76
C VAL A 53 44.71 -47.42 65.00
N ALA A 54 45.91 -47.84 64.62
CA ALA A 54 46.43 -49.19 64.89
C ALA A 54 47.61 -49.13 65.86
N THR A 55 47.56 -49.94 66.92
CA THR A 55 48.60 -49.99 67.96
C THR A 55 49.33 -51.31 67.91
N PHE A 56 50.65 -51.27 67.99
CA PHE A 56 51.56 -52.42 67.96
C PHE A 56 52.36 -52.52 69.26
N ASN A 57 52.70 -53.72 69.70
CA ASN A 57 53.56 -53.92 70.89
C ASN A 57 55.07 -53.89 70.55
N ALA A 58 55.42 -53.98 69.26
CA ALA A 58 56.77 -53.88 68.72
C ALA A 58 56.96 -52.57 67.94
N LYS A 59 58.20 -52.06 67.93
CA LYS A 59 58.54 -50.81 67.25
C LYS A 59 58.62 -51.02 65.73
N ILE A 60 58.00 -50.12 64.97
CA ILE A 60 57.86 -50.15 63.52
C ILE A 60 59.08 -49.47 62.89
N ALA A 61 59.76 -50.20 62.00
CA ALA A 61 60.85 -49.70 61.18
C ALA A 61 60.33 -48.98 59.92
N ALA A 62 59.31 -49.56 59.26
CA ALA A 62 58.72 -49.00 58.04
C ALA A 62 57.30 -49.54 57.78
N LEU A 63 56.50 -48.74 57.05
CA LEU A 63 55.19 -49.14 56.52
C LEU A 63 55.30 -49.35 55.00
N GLY A 64 54.93 -50.53 54.53
CA GLY A 64 54.85 -50.84 53.10
C GLY A 64 53.60 -50.22 52.45
N ALA A 65 53.65 -50.06 51.12
CA ALA A 65 52.55 -49.45 50.33
C ALA A 65 51.20 -50.20 50.43
N GLY A 66 51.20 -51.44 50.92
CA GLY A 66 49.98 -52.22 51.15
C GLY A 66 49.38 -52.11 52.55
N PHE A 67 49.98 -51.31 53.44
CA PHE A 67 49.58 -51.24 54.86
C PHE A 67 48.12 -50.83 55.05
N PHE A 68 47.63 -49.88 54.28
CA PHE A 68 46.24 -49.45 54.32
C PHE A 68 45.67 -49.26 52.93
N ARG A 69 44.48 -49.81 52.67
CA ARG A 69 43.81 -49.74 51.38
C ARG A 69 42.33 -49.38 51.56
N THR A 70 41.82 -48.61 50.60
CA THR A 70 40.43 -48.21 50.51
C THR A 70 39.85 -48.81 49.23
N ALA A 71 38.70 -49.46 49.34
CA ALA A 71 37.93 -50.00 48.22
C ALA A 71 36.45 -49.65 48.40
N GLY A 72 35.61 -49.83 47.39
CA GLY A 72 34.18 -49.56 47.51
C GLY A 72 33.52 -49.09 46.22
N THR A 73 32.25 -48.72 46.31
CA THR A 73 31.44 -48.26 45.17
C THR A 73 31.37 -46.74 45.04
N CYS A 74 32.04 -46.00 45.93
CA CYS A 74 32.07 -44.54 45.88
C CYS A 74 32.72 -44.01 44.59
N GLY A 75 32.17 -42.93 44.05
CA GLY A 75 32.73 -42.26 42.87
C GLY A 75 34.14 -41.70 43.09
N THR A 76 34.48 -41.36 44.34
CA THR A 76 35.87 -41.08 44.75
C THR A 76 36.12 -41.66 46.14
N LEU A 77 37.05 -42.62 46.24
CA LEU A 77 37.43 -43.25 47.51
C LEU A 77 38.29 -42.29 48.36
N PRO A 78 38.22 -42.37 49.70
CA PRO A 78 39.02 -41.52 50.58
C PRO A 78 40.52 -41.77 50.37
N THR A 79 41.30 -40.70 50.40
CA THR A 79 42.77 -40.80 50.44
C THR A 79 43.19 -41.15 51.87
N ALA A 80 43.96 -42.24 52.02
CA ALA A 80 44.46 -42.71 53.31
C ALA A 80 45.93 -42.32 53.52
N THR A 81 46.20 -41.55 54.57
CA THR A 81 47.56 -41.08 54.90
C THR A 81 48.01 -41.66 56.25
N PRO A 82 48.83 -42.72 56.27
CA PRO A 82 49.34 -43.31 57.49
C PRO A 82 50.51 -42.48 58.06
N THR A 83 50.53 -42.31 59.38
CA THR A 83 51.59 -41.62 60.14
C THR A 83 51.95 -42.47 61.36
N VAL A 84 53.24 -42.67 61.61
CA VAL A 84 53.73 -43.39 62.80
C VAL A 84 54.02 -42.36 63.89
N ASP A 85 53.57 -42.64 65.10
CA ASP A 85 53.81 -41.79 66.26
C ASP A 85 55.28 -41.79 66.72
N ALA A 86 55.65 -40.89 67.63
CA ALA A 86 57.02 -40.77 68.11
C ALA A 86 57.53 -42.01 68.87
N SER A 87 56.64 -42.82 69.45
CA SER A 87 57.02 -44.09 70.09
C SER A 87 57.39 -45.18 69.08
N GLY A 88 57.02 -45.00 67.82
CA GLY A 88 57.20 -45.98 66.75
C GLY A 88 56.25 -47.18 66.88
N LYS A 89 55.18 -47.09 67.67
CA LYS A 89 54.30 -48.22 67.99
C LYS A 89 52.84 -47.99 67.59
N THR A 90 52.44 -46.77 67.28
CA THR A 90 51.07 -46.45 66.89
C THR A 90 51.05 -45.84 65.50
N VAL A 91 50.22 -46.39 64.62
CA VAL A 91 49.96 -45.83 63.29
C VAL A 91 48.59 -45.16 63.29
N THR A 92 48.56 -43.89 62.93
CA THR A 92 47.34 -43.13 62.66
C THR A 92 47.16 -42.98 61.17
N VAL A 93 46.06 -43.51 60.63
CA VAL A 93 45.64 -43.31 59.24
C VAL A 93 44.57 -42.23 59.22
N THR A 94 44.87 -41.10 58.57
CA THR A 94 43.89 -40.02 58.34
C THR A 94 43.22 -40.23 56.99
N LEU A 95 41.89 -40.15 56.96
CA LEU A 95 41.06 -40.35 55.77
C LEU A 95 40.44 -39.01 55.35
N ALA A 96 40.58 -38.64 54.08
CA ALA A 96 40.02 -37.39 53.55
C ALA A 96 39.59 -37.50 52.09
N GLY A 97 38.68 -36.61 51.66
CA GLY A 97 38.39 -36.38 50.25
C GLY A 97 37.48 -37.40 49.55
N SER A 98 36.71 -38.21 50.29
CA SER A 98 35.74 -39.13 49.69
C SER A 98 34.52 -38.40 49.11
N ARG A 99 33.98 -38.90 47.99
CA ARG A 99 32.65 -38.55 47.47
C ARG A 99 31.84 -39.84 47.29
N CYS A 100 30.90 -40.05 48.19
CA CYS A 100 30.04 -41.22 48.21
C CYS A 100 28.58 -40.77 48.17
N ASN A 101 27.78 -41.43 47.34
CA ASN A 101 26.32 -41.29 47.33
C ASN A 101 25.71 -42.21 48.38
N ASP A 102 24.42 -41.98 48.68
CA ASP A 102 23.65 -42.83 49.57
C ASP A 102 23.63 -44.29 49.10
N GLY A 103 23.80 -45.23 50.03
CA GLY A 103 23.90 -46.67 49.77
C GLY A 103 25.24 -47.13 49.18
N GLN A 104 26.18 -46.22 48.85
CA GLN A 104 27.52 -46.62 48.40
C GLN A 104 28.39 -47.07 49.58
N THR A 105 29.32 -47.99 49.31
CA THR A 105 30.14 -48.59 50.35
C THR A 105 31.59 -48.13 50.27
N VAL A 106 32.25 -48.06 51.42
CA VAL A 106 33.71 -47.93 51.55
C VAL A 106 34.22 -49.02 52.47
N THR A 107 35.10 -49.87 51.96
CA THR A 107 35.81 -50.88 52.71
C THR A 107 37.22 -50.40 53.02
N LEU A 108 37.56 -50.34 54.30
CA LEU A 108 38.88 -50.02 54.82
C LEU A 108 39.59 -51.31 55.22
N THR A 109 40.79 -51.52 54.69
CA THR A 109 41.61 -52.69 55.01
C THR A 109 42.98 -52.27 55.51
N LEU A 110 43.36 -52.75 56.69
CA LEU A 110 44.68 -52.61 57.28
C LEU A 110 45.36 -53.99 57.32
N ASP A 111 46.51 -54.10 56.67
CA ASP A 111 47.29 -55.34 56.59
C ASP A 111 48.58 -55.23 57.42
N PRO A 112 48.65 -55.89 58.61
CA PRO A 112 49.85 -55.85 59.44
C PRO A 112 51.05 -56.59 58.81
N ASN A 113 50.85 -57.41 57.77
CA ASN A 113 51.96 -58.07 57.08
C ASN A 113 52.84 -57.08 56.31
N ALA A 114 52.28 -55.93 55.93
CA ALA A 114 52.98 -54.83 55.28
C ALA A 114 53.76 -53.94 56.27
N VAL A 115 53.89 -54.32 57.54
CA VAL A 115 54.70 -53.61 58.54
C VAL A 115 56.04 -54.32 58.72
N THR A 116 57.14 -53.57 58.67
CA THR A 116 58.49 -54.06 59.05
C THR A 116 58.79 -53.56 60.46
N PHE A 117 59.23 -54.44 61.36
CA PHE A 117 59.53 -54.12 62.75
C PHE A 117 61.04 -54.01 63.00
N ASP A 118 61.43 -53.18 63.96
CA ASP A 118 62.80 -53.11 64.51
C ASP A 118 63.06 -54.37 65.36
N GLY A 119 63.31 -55.49 64.70
CA GLY A 119 63.59 -56.80 65.32
C GLY A 119 62.62 -57.91 64.92
N THR A 120 62.88 -59.12 65.44
CA THR A 120 62.05 -60.30 65.16
C THR A 120 60.77 -60.28 65.98
N VAL A 121 59.62 -60.32 65.31
CA VAL A 121 58.30 -60.51 65.94
C VAL A 121 57.77 -61.91 65.62
N GLY A 122 57.11 -62.57 66.58
CA GLY A 122 56.62 -63.94 66.40
C GLY A 122 55.51 -64.05 65.35
N GLN A 123 54.45 -63.26 65.49
CA GLN A 123 53.38 -63.12 64.50
C GLN A 123 52.99 -61.64 64.37
N LYS A 124 52.70 -61.14 63.16
CA LYS A 124 52.45 -59.70 62.93
C LYS A 124 51.03 -59.24 63.27
N GLY A 125 50.02 -60.09 63.08
CA GLY A 125 48.61 -59.74 63.30
C GLY A 125 47.70 -60.31 62.22
N ALA A 126 46.39 -60.29 62.46
CA ALA A 126 45.40 -60.58 61.42
C ALA A 126 45.06 -59.30 60.63
N ILE A 127 44.69 -59.44 59.36
CA ILE A 127 44.20 -58.33 58.54
C ILE A 127 42.91 -57.79 59.15
N TRP A 128 42.84 -56.47 59.36
CA TRP A 128 41.62 -55.80 59.81
C TRP A 128 40.89 -55.23 58.59
N THR A 129 39.64 -55.63 58.40
CA THR A 129 38.78 -55.11 57.33
C THR A 129 37.45 -54.67 57.92
N ARG A 130 36.99 -53.48 57.53
CA ARG A 130 35.68 -52.95 57.93
C ARG A 130 35.01 -52.22 56.77
N THR A 131 33.76 -52.53 56.49
CA THR A 131 32.95 -51.91 55.43
C THR A 131 31.94 -50.95 56.03
N TYR A 132 31.88 -49.75 55.47
CA TYR A 132 30.94 -48.68 55.80
C TYR A 132 29.95 -48.50 54.66
N THR A 133 28.67 -48.33 54.95
CA THR A 133 27.62 -48.02 53.95
C THR A 133 27.17 -46.59 54.19
N ILE A 134 27.48 -45.68 53.27
CA ILE A 134 27.17 -44.26 53.46
C ILE A 134 25.66 -44.08 53.41
N SER A 135 25.08 -43.63 54.53
CA SER A 135 23.67 -43.24 54.57
C SER A 135 23.58 -41.72 54.44
N GLY A 136 23.41 -41.24 53.21
CA GLY A 136 23.24 -39.83 52.91
C GLY A 136 21.76 -39.45 53.00
N THR A 137 21.38 -38.48 53.83
CA THR A 137 19.98 -38.04 53.88
C THR A 137 19.55 -37.48 52.52
N ALA A 138 18.74 -38.22 51.77
CA ALA A 138 18.11 -37.71 50.55
C ALA A 138 17.09 -36.62 50.91
N ARG A 139 17.01 -35.56 50.09
CA ARG A 139 16.09 -34.43 50.31
C ARG A 139 15.18 -34.23 49.13
N SER A 140 14.02 -33.62 49.38
CA SER A 140 13.07 -33.28 48.34
C SER A 140 13.57 -32.10 47.50
N VAL A 141 13.21 -32.13 46.22
CA VAL A 141 13.29 -30.98 45.31
C VAL A 141 11.86 -30.54 45.04
N GLY A 142 11.61 -29.25 45.17
CA GLY A 142 10.28 -28.67 45.14
C GLY A 142 10.32 -27.17 44.95
N GLY A 143 9.14 -26.56 44.98
CA GLY A 143 8.98 -25.19 44.54
C GLY A 143 7.54 -24.70 44.60
N THR A 144 7.25 -23.63 43.87
CA THR A 144 5.90 -23.08 43.70
C THR A 144 5.53 -22.95 42.23
N VAL A 145 4.27 -23.25 41.90
CA VAL A 145 3.63 -22.90 40.63
C VAL A 145 2.68 -21.72 40.85
N SER A 146 2.71 -20.76 39.94
CA SER A 146 1.83 -19.58 39.95
C SER A 146 1.33 -19.23 38.54
N GLY A 147 0.10 -18.73 38.45
CA GLY A 147 -0.53 -18.33 37.18
C GLY A 147 -1.02 -19.49 36.33
N LEU A 148 -1.09 -20.71 36.87
CA LEU A 148 -1.49 -21.91 36.15
C LEU A 148 -3.01 -22.00 36.00
N ALA A 149 -3.47 -22.15 34.76
CA ALA A 149 -4.77 -22.73 34.45
C ALA A 149 -4.62 -24.00 33.58
N GLY A 150 -5.39 -25.05 33.86
CA GLY A 150 -5.19 -26.36 33.24
C GLY A 150 -4.10 -27.17 33.94
N THR A 151 -3.38 -28.02 33.20
CA THR A 151 -2.40 -28.96 33.77
C THR A 151 -1.01 -28.75 33.19
N VAL A 152 -0.01 -28.56 34.05
CA VAL A 152 1.41 -28.57 33.68
C VAL A 152 2.05 -29.86 34.15
N VAL A 153 2.97 -30.42 33.35
CA VAL A 153 3.82 -31.54 33.75
C VAL A 153 5.24 -31.02 33.89
N LEU A 154 5.74 -31.05 35.12
CA LEU A 154 7.13 -30.75 35.46
C LEU A 154 7.94 -32.05 35.43
N GLN A 155 9.23 -31.94 35.15
CA GLN A 155 10.15 -33.07 35.19
C GLN A 155 11.46 -32.66 35.84
N ASN A 156 11.95 -33.49 36.76
CA ASN A 156 13.28 -33.36 37.33
C ASN A 156 14.23 -34.40 36.71
N ASN A 157 15.42 -33.95 36.31
CA ASN A 157 16.52 -34.79 35.81
C ASN A 157 16.13 -35.74 34.66
N GLY A 158 15.15 -35.35 33.82
CA GLY A 158 14.75 -36.12 32.64
C GLY A 158 13.97 -37.41 32.91
N GLY A 159 13.57 -37.69 34.17
CA GLY A 159 12.89 -38.95 34.53
C GLY A 159 11.79 -38.83 35.59
N ASP A 160 11.91 -37.93 36.56
CA ASP A 160 10.93 -37.82 37.66
C ASP A 160 9.87 -36.77 37.32
N THR A 161 8.68 -37.20 36.91
CA THR A 161 7.61 -36.30 36.45
C THR A 161 6.58 -36.01 37.52
N LEU A 162 6.11 -34.77 37.57
CA LEU A 162 5.05 -34.32 38.47
C LEU A 162 4.02 -33.49 37.70
N SER A 163 2.75 -33.92 37.74
CA SER A 163 1.64 -33.16 37.15
C SER A 163 0.91 -32.36 38.22
N THR A 164 0.63 -31.09 37.94
CA THR A 164 -0.23 -30.25 38.79
C THR A 164 -1.23 -29.47 37.95
N SER A 165 -2.40 -29.20 38.51
CA SER A 165 -3.48 -28.43 37.88
C SER A 165 -3.96 -27.22 38.67
N THR A 166 -3.22 -26.85 39.73
CA THR A 166 -3.52 -25.71 40.58
C THR A 166 -2.24 -25.01 40.97
N ASP A 167 -2.34 -23.70 41.18
CA ASP A 167 -1.28 -22.91 41.82
C ASP A 167 -0.99 -23.43 43.24
N GLY A 168 0.27 -23.28 43.68
CA GLY A 168 0.70 -23.69 45.01
C GLY A 168 2.07 -24.35 45.03
N THR A 169 2.43 -24.87 46.20
CA THR A 169 3.71 -25.56 46.40
C THR A 169 3.68 -26.96 45.78
N PHE A 170 4.82 -27.41 45.25
CA PHE A 170 4.99 -28.75 44.70
C PHE A 170 6.28 -29.40 45.20
N ASN A 171 6.30 -30.72 45.25
CA ASN A 171 7.48 -31.52 45.60
C ASN A 171 7.56 -32.73 44.67
N PHE A 172 8.74 -32.95 44.09
CA PHE A 172 9.01 -34.16 43.32
C PHE A 172 8.99 -35.40 44.24
N PRO A 173 8.37 -36.52 43.82
CA PRO A 173 8.31 -37.73 44.63
C PRO A 173 9.67 -38.37 44.89
N THR A 174 10.59 -38.29 43.93
CA THR A 174 11.92 -38.90 44.07
C THR A 174 12.85 -37.95 44.82
N LEU A 175 13.32 -38.39 45.98
CA LEU A 175 14.33 -37.64 46.74
C LEU A 175 15.68 -37.67 46.00
N VAL A 176 16.40 -36.56 46.05
CA VAL A 176 17.75 -36.46 45.48
C VAL A 176 18.75 -36.46 46.63
N ALA A 177 19.78 -37.30 46.52
CA ALA A 177 20.82 -37.41 47.53
C ALA A 177 21.53 -36.06 47.74
N GLN A 178 21.96 -35.76 48.97
CA GLN A 178 22.79 -34.60 49.25
C GLN A 178 24.03 -34.58 48.35
N GLY A 179 24.34 -33.42 47.75
CA GLY A 179 25.40 -33.26 46.75
C GLY A 179 25.00 -33.68 45.31
N GLY A 180 23.86 -34.34 45.14
CA GLY A 180 23.28 -34.68 43.83
C GLY A 180 22.72 -33.45 43.11
N ALA A 181 22.81 -33.44 41.78
CA ALA A 181 22.27 -32.37 40.95
C ALA A 181 20.75 -32.53 40.72
N TYR A 182 20.05 -31.41 40.56
CA TYR A 182 18.66 -31.36 40.12
C TYR A 182 18.52 -30.46 38.88
N ALA A 183 17.55 -30.76 38.02
CA ALA A 183 17.24 -30.04 36.80
C ALA A 183 15.74 -30.17 36.50
N VAL A 184 14.98 -29.20 36.98
CA VAL A 184 13.54 -29.05 36.80
C VAL A 184 13.24 -28.30 35.51
N THR A 185 12.48 -28.95 34.63
CA THR A 185 12.00 -28.41 33.35
C THR A 185 10.49 -28.64 33.23
N VAL A 186 9.85 -27.94 32.27
CA VAL A 186 8.48 -28.25 31.86
C VAL A 186 8.53 -29.36 30.82
N ALA A 187 7.99 -30.53 31.14
CA ALA A 187 7.86 -31.64 30.20
C ALA A 187 6.63 -31.50 29.30
N SER A 188 5.54 -30.92 29.81
CA SER A 188 4.35 -30.59 29.02
C SER A 188 3.73 -29.29 29.49
N GLN A 189 3.53 -28.37 28.55
CA GLN A 189 2.84 -27.10 28.81
C GLN A 189 1.33 -27.32 28.95
N PRO A 190 0.63 -26.54 29.80
CA PRO A 190 -0.83 -26.45 29.78
C PRO A 190 -1.33 -25.88 28.44
N ALA A 191 -2.52 -26.28 28.01
CA ALA A 191 -3.18 -25.66 26.87
C ALA A 191 -3.48 -24.18 27.15
N GLY A 192 -3.22 -23.30 26.19
CA GLY A 192 -3.49 -21.87 26.32
C GLY A 192 -2.45 -21.07 27.11
N GLN A 193 -1.38 -21.69 27.60
CA GLN A 193 -0.40 -21.04 28.47
C GLN A 193 1.02 -21.50 28.18
N THR A 194 1.98 -20.68 28.61
CA THR A 194 3.39 -21.02 28.65
C THR A 194 3.90 -20.86 30.08
N CYS A 195 4.39 -21.96 30.66
CA CYS A 195 5.07 -22.01 31.94
C CYS A 195 6.59 -21.93 31.74
N SER A 196 7.25 -21.11 32.55
CA SER A 196 8.69 -20.95 32.60
C SER A 196 9.21 -21.34 33.98
N VAL A 197 10.40 -21.94 34.03
CA VAL A 197 11.03 -22.36 35.30
C VAL A 197 12.22 -21.44 35.60
N SER A 198 12.25 -20.91 36.81
CA SER A 198 13.40 -20.21 37.38
C SER A 198 13.91 -20.97 38.61
N HIS A 199 15.22 -20.84 38.90
CA HIS A 199 15.91 -21.66 39.91
C HIS A 199 15.77 -23.17 39.67
N GLY A 200 15.54 -23.58 38.41
CA GLY A 200 15.26 -24.97 38.03
C GLY A 200 16.48 -25.89 38.10
N THR A 201 17.70 -25.39 38.23
CA THR A 201 18.92 -26.23 38.26
C THR A 201 19.78 -25.94 39.48
N GLY A 202 20.47 -26.95 40.01
CA GLY A 202 21.37 -26.79 41.16
C GLY A 202 21.81 -28.12 41.75
N THR A 203 22.34 -28.08 42.98
CA THR A 203 22.72 -29.27 43.78
C THR A 203 22.01 -29.26 45.12
N VAL A 204 21.59 -30.43 45.61
CA VAL A 204 20.93 -30.56 46.91
C VAL A 204 21.91 -30.33 48.06
N GLY A 205 21.60 -29.36 48.92
CA GLY A 205 22.37 -29.02 50.12
C GLY A 205 21.97 -29.83 51.35
N THR A 206 22.16 -29.26 52.54
CA THR A 206 21.75 -29.89 53.81
C THR A 206 20.24 -29.82 54.07
N THR A 207 19.53 -28.94 53.35
CA THR A 207 18.06 -28.76 53.40
C THR A 207 17.41 -29.15 52.07
N ALA A 208 16.10 -29.35 52.08
CA ALA A 208 15.31 -29.52 50.85
C ALA A 208 15.40 -28.26 49.97
N VAL A 209 15.38 -28.47 48.66
CA VAL A 209 15.30 -27.41 47.65
C VAL A 209 13.82 -27.07 47.49
N GLN A 210 13.41 -25.85 47.82
CA GLN A 210 11.99 -25.43 47.83
C GLN A 210 11.75 -24.11 47.08
N ASP A 211 12.76 -23.59 46.39
CA ASP A 211 12.79 -22.28 45.75
C ASP A 211 12.66 -22.33 44.22
N VAL A 212 12.41 -23.51 43.64
CA VAL A 212 12.09 -23.63 42.21
C VAL A 212 10.79 -22.87 41.93
N ALA A 213 10.83 -21.86 41.07
CA ALA A 213 9.65 -21.06 40.76
C ALA A 213 9.20 -21.31 39.32
N VAL A 214 7.97 -21.82 39.18
CA VAL A 214 7.29 -22.04 37.91
C VAL A 214 6.22 -20.96 37.74
N VAL A 215 6.35 -20.15 36.69
CA VAL A 215 5.40 -19.07 36.39
C VAL A 215 4.76 -19.35 35.04
N CYS A 216 3.44 -19.49 35.04
CA CYS A 216 2.63 -19.70 33.85
C CYS A 216 1.93 -18.39 33.44
N ALA A 217 1.89 -18.13 32.14
CA ALA A 217 1.22 -16.97 31.57
C ALA A 217 0.38 -17.39 30.36
N THR A 218 -0.84 -16.86 30.26
CA THR A 218 -1.74 -17.13 29.14
C THR A 218 -1.14 -16.61 27.85
N ASN A 219 -1.16 -17.44 26.81
CA ASN A 219 -0.70 -17.03 25.49
C ASN A 219 -1.65 -15.97 24.92
N THR A 220 -1.12 -14.99 24.21
CA THR A 220 -1.91 -13.92 23.59
C THR A 220 -1.59 -13.82 22.11
N HIS A 221 -2.60 -13.58 21.28
CA HIS A 221 -2.45 -13.43 19.83
C HIS A 221 -3.23 -12.21 19.32
N THR A 222 -2.83 -11.68 18.17
CA THR A 222 -3.49 -10.51 17.57
C THR A 222 -4.65 -10.90 16.66
N VAL A 223 -5.53 -9.94 16.41
CA VAL A 223 -6.59 -10.03 15.39
C VAL A 223 -6.23 -9.11 14.23
N GLY A 224 -6.36 -9.58 13.00
CA GLY A 224 -6.04 -8.85 11.79
C GLY A 224 -6.79 -9.40 10.59
N GLY A 225 -6.56 -8.78 9.44
CA GLY A 225 -7.39 -8.99 8.28
C GLY A 225 -6.96 -8.20 7.05
N THR A 226 -7.86 -8.13 6.07
CA THR A 226 -7.69 -7.31 4.86
C THR A 226 -8.83 -6.32 4.69
N ALA A 227 -8.50 -5.11 4.25
CA ALA A 227 -9.45 -4.09 3.81
C ALA A 227 -9.43 -3.97 2.28
N SER A 228 -10.61 -3.88 1.67
CA SER A 228 -10.79 -3.76 0.22
C SER A 228 -11.93 -2.78 -0.14
N GLY A 229 -11.83 -2.14 -1.31
CA GLY A 229 -12.81 -1.18 -1.82
C GLY A 229 -12.84 0.18 -1.09
N LEU A 230 -11.92 0.43 -0.17
CA LEU A 230 -11.86 1.63 0.64
C LEU A 230 -11.42 2.85 -0.18
N ALA A 231 -12.21 3.92 -0.13
CA ALA A 231 -11.81 5.26 -0.53
C ALA A 231 -12.05 6.22 0.64
N GLY A 232 -10.99 6.90 1.08
CA GLY A 232 -11.00 7.71 2.30
C GLY A 232 -10.60 6.89 3.53
N THR A 233 -11.23 7.16 4.68
CA THR A 233 -10.88 6.53 5.97
C THR A 233 -12.06 5.79 6.58
N VAL A 234 -11.83 4.58 7.06
CA VAL A 234 -12.77 3.83 7.92
C VAL A 234 -12.14 3.63 9.29
N THR A 235 -12.93 3.77 10.35
CA THR A 235 -12.49 3.42 11.70
C THR A 235 -13.18 2.14 12.11
N VAL A 236 -12.40 1.13 12.45
CA VAL A 236 -12.88 -0.14 13.00
C VAL A 236 -12.45 -0.28 14.45
N GLN A 237 -13.20 -1.05 15.21
CA GLN A 237 -12.89 -1.33 16.61
C GLN A 237 -13.00 -2.83 16.86
N ASN A 238 -12.11 -3.36 17.70
CA ASN A 238 -12.21 -4.70 18.24
C ASN A 238 -12.64 -4.63 19.71
N ASN A 239 -13.65 -5.42 20.08
CA ASN A 239 -14.20 -5.52 21.44
C ASN A 239 -14.60 -4.16 22.06
N GLY A 240 -14.97 -3.18 21.23
CA GLY A 240 -15.45 -1.87 21.69
C GLY A 240 -14.40 -0.91 22.25
N GLY A 241 -13.11 -1.27 22.23
CA GLY A 241 -12.04 -0.45 22.81
C GLY A 241 -10.77 -0.33 21.97
N ASP A 242 -10.35 -1.41 21.27
CA ASP A 242 -9.15 -1.39 20.44
C ASP A 242 -9.48 -0.83 19.06
N THR A 243 -9.25 0.46 18.86
CA THR A 243 -9.68 1.21 17.67
C THR A 243 -8.53 1.32 16.67
N LEU A 244 -8.83 1.10 15.38
CA LEU A 244 -7.89 1.18 14.29
C LEU A 244 -8.48 1.99 13.13
N VAL A 245 -7.74 3.01 12.69
CA VAL A 245 -8.09 3.83 11.51
C VAL A 245 -7.37 3.25 10.29
N LEU A 246 -8.12 2.93 9.24
CA LEU A 246 -7.59 2.45 7.97
C LEU A 246 -7.79 3.53 6.91
N SER A 247 -6.73 3.87 6.17
CA SER A 247 -6.73 4.89 5.12
C SER A 247 -6.44 4.33 3.72
N SER A 248 -6.20 3.03 3.60
CA SER A 248 -5.92 2.37 2.33
C SER A 248 -6.35 0.89 2.37
N ASN A 249 -6.52 0.31 1.20
CA ASN A 249 -6.68 -1.13 1.06
C ASN A 249 -5.40 -1.86 1.50
N GLY A 250 -5.53 -3.12 1.93
CA GLY A 250 -4.39 -3.95 2.34
C GLY A 250 -4.60 -4.66 3.67
N LEU A 251 -3.51 -5.22 4.19
CA LEU A 251 -3.51 -5.92 5.47
C LEU A 251 -3.61 -4.94 6.64
N PHE A 252 -4.30 -5.35 7.70
CA PHE A 252 -4.35 -4.63 8.97
C PHE A 252 -4.22 -5.59 10.16
N THR A 253 -3.79 -5.08 11.31
CA THR A 253 -3.70 -5.84 12.56
C THR A 253 -4.00 -4.91 13.72
N PHE A 254 -4.88 -5.36 14.62
CA PHE A 254 -5.20 -4.68 15.87
C PHE A 254 -4.00 -4.76 16.84
N PRO A 255 -3.56 -3.65 17.45
CA PRO A 255 -2.41 -3.63 18.34
C PRO A 255 -2.56 -4.45 19.61
N VAL A 256 -3.78 -4.57 20.16
CA VAL A 256 -4.01 -5.27 21.42
C VAL A 256 -4.19 -6.76 21.19
N ALA A 257 -3.25 -7.56 21.70
CA ALA A 257 -3.36 -9.01 21.68
C ALA A 257 -4.44 -9.50 22.66
N ILE A 258 -5.19 -10.52 22.26
CA ILE A 258 -6.23 -11.16 23.05
C ILE A 258 -5.70 -12.50 23.55
N ALA A 259 -5.97 -12.80 24.83
CA ALA A 259 -5.64 -14.08 25.44
C ALA A 259 -6.30 -15.25 24.70
N GLU A 260 -5.60 -16.38 24.56
CA GLU A 260 -6.18 -17.62 24.03
C GLU A 260 -7.43 -18.02 24.82
N GLY A 261 -8.50 -18.40 24.12
CA GLY A 261 -9.83 -18.60 24.69
C GLY A 261 -10.66 -17.33 24.89
N GLY A 262 -10.07 -16.14 24.76
CA GLY A 262 -10.78 -14.85 24.79
C GLY A 262 -11.56 -14.58 23.51
N ALA A 263 -12.69 -13.87 23.60
CA ALA A 263 -13.49 -13.50 22.44
C ALA A 263 -12.95 -12.24 21.72
N TYR A 264 -13.15 -12.17 20.41
CA TYR A 264 -12.95 -10.96 19.61
C TYR A 264 -14.23 -10.61 18.84
N ALA A 265 -14.43 -9.32 18.61
CA ALA A 265 -15.58 -8.76 17.89
C ALA A 265 -15.18 -7.45 17.21
N VAL A 266 -14.84 -7.54 15.93
CA VAL A 266 -14.49 -6.44 15.03
C VAL A 266 -15.75 -5.84 14.44
N THR A 267 -15.96 -4.55 14.65
CA THR A 267 -17.08 -3.79 14.10
C THR A 267 -16.59 -2.50 13.44
N VAL A 268 -17.34 -1.99 12.47
CA VAL A 268 -17.11 -0.62 11.97
C VAL A 268 -17.60 0.37 13.02
N GLN A 269 -16.71 1.25 13.48
CA GLN A 269 -17.03 2.35 14.39
C GLN A 269 -17.51 3.58 13.60
N SER A 270 -16.81 3.93 12.51
CA SER A 270 -17.20 5.04 11.63
C SER A 270 -17.00 4.70 10.16
N GLN A 271 -18.04 4.92 9.35
CA GLN A 271 -18.00 4.70 7.91
C GLN A 271 -17.21 5.81 7.18
N PRO A 272 -16.58 5.52 6.02
CA PRO A 272 -16.07 6.56 5.14
C PRO A 272 -17.21 7.39 4.57
N ALA A 273 -16.92 8.66 4.22
CA ALA A 273 -17.87 9.47 3.46
C ALA A 273 -18.11 8.84 2.07
N GLY A 274 -19.37 8.69 1.66
CA GLY A 274 -19.72 8.16 0.34
C GLY A 274 -19.57 6.64 0.19
N GLN A 275 -19.23 5.90 1.25
CA GLN A 275 -19.11 4.44 1.21
C GLN A 275 -19.80 3.77 2.40
N THR A 276 -20.08 2.48 2.24
CA THR A 276 -20.45 1.59 3.33
C THR A 276 -19.47 0.43 3.38
N CYS A 277 -18.77 0.29 4.51
CA CYS A 277 -17.91 -0.84 4.83
C CYS A 277 -18.66 -1.85 5.70
N THR A 278 -18.45 -3.13 5.40
CA THR A 278 -18.98 -4.27 6.17
C THR A 278 -17.82 -5.16 6.63
N VAL A 279 -18.01 -5.83 7.77
CA VAL A 279 -17.01 -6.74 8.34
C VAL A 279 -17.47 -8.18 8.12
N GLY A 280 -16.64 -8.98 7.45
CA GLY A 280 -16.75 -10.44 7.36
C GLY A 280 -15.78 -11.12 8.32
N GLN A 281 -16.17 -12.27 8.87
CA GLN A 281 -15.36 -13.02 9.85
C GLN A 281 -14.92 -12.17 11.06
N GLY A 282 -15.72 -11.17 11.43
CA GLY A 282 -15.35 -10.18 12.45
C GLY A 282 -15.41 -10.68 13.89
N SER A 283 -15.97 -11.87 14.16
CA SER A 283 -16.15 -12.36 15.53
C SER A 283 -15.70 -13.80 15.70
N GLY A 284 -15.19 -14.13 16.87
CA GLY A 284 -14.82 -15.50 17.24
C GLY A 284 -14.09 -15.59 18.56
N THR A 285 -13.50 -16.75 18.82
CA THR A 285 -12.63 -17.00 19.98
C THR A 285 -11.18 -17.11 19.51
N MET A 286 -10.25 -16.53 20.26
CA MET A 286 -8.82 -16.61 19.97
C MET A 286 -8.32 -18.04 20.16
N GLY A 287 -7.75 -18.63 19.09
CA GLY A 287 -7.09 -19.93 19.14
C GLY A 287 -5.60 -19.81 19.47
N SER A 288 -4.82 -20.82 19.09
CA SER A 288 -3.37 -20.89 19.33
C SER A 288 -2.50 -20.11 18.33
N ALA A 289 -3.12 -19.24 17.52
CA ALA A 289 -2.44 -18.41 16.53
C ALA A 289 -3.22 -17.11 16.26
N ALA A 290 -2.54 -16.13 15.65
CA ALA A 290 -3.15 -14.85 15.27
C ALA A 290 -4.26 -15.06 14.22
N VAL A 291 -5.38 -14.38 14.43
CA VAL A 291 -6.49 -14.30 13.46
C VAL A 291 -6.08 -13.32 12.37
N GLN A 292 -6.14 -13.73 11.10
CA GLN A 292 -5.71 -12.90 9.94
C GLN A 292 -6.74 -12.85 8.82
N ASN A 293 -7.94 -13.40 9.04
CA ASN A 293 -8.97 -13.59 8.02
C ASN A 293 -10.19 -12.68 8.18
N VAL A 294 -10.14 -11.68 9.07
CA VAL A 294 -11.17 -10.64 9.12
C VAL A 294 -11.16 -9.90 7.78
N SER A 295 -12.31 -9.70 7.16
CA SER A 295 -12.42 -8.94 5.92
C SER A 295 -13.21 -7.67 6.16
N ILE A 296 -12.69 -6.53 5.70
CA ILE A 296 -13.41 -5.26 5.65
C ILE A 296 -13.64 -4.96 4.17
N THR A 297 -14.90 -4.97 3.75
CA THR A 297 -15.28 -4.71 2.35
C THR A 297 -16.10 -3.45 2.28
N CYS A 298 -15.58 -2.44 1.59
CA CYS A 298 -16.23 -1.16 1.38
C CYS A 298 -16.78 -1.04 -0.05
N SER A 299 -17.98 -0.50 -0.19
CA SER A 299 -18.60 -0.20 -1.47
C SER A 299 -19.11 1.24 -1.50
N ALA A 300 -19.06 1.87 -2.67
CA ALA A 300 -19.61 3.22 -2.85
C ALA A 300 -21.13 3.18 -2.67
N ASN A 301 -21.66 4.16 -1.93
CA ASN A 301 -23.09 4.41 -1.90
C ASN A 301 -23.49 5.00 -3.26
N THR A 302 -24.56 4.49 -3.86
CA THR A 302 -25.04 4.96 -5.17
C THR A 302 -26.53 5.30 -5.10
N TYR A 303 -26.92 6.32 -5.86
CA TYR A 303 -28.28 6.85 -5.88
C TYR A 303 -28.71 7.12 -7.32
N THR A 304 -30.00 7.05 -7.60
CA THR A 304 -30.52 7.25 -8.96
C THR A 304 -30.74 8.74 -9.26
N VAL A 305 -30.65 9.08 -10.55
CA VAL A 305 -31.06 10.38 -11.09
C VAL A 305 -32.35 10.19 -11.87
N GLY A 306 -33.33 11.05 -11.61
CA GLY A 306 -34.64 11.01 -12.22
C GLY A 306 -35.34 12.36 -12.15
N GLY A 307 -36.52 12.39 -12.73
CA GLY A 307 -37.19 13.65 -13.00
C GLY A 307 -38.59 13.47 -13.55
N THR A 308 -39.13 14.56 -14.11
CA THR A 308 -40.43 14.57 -14.78
C THR A 308 -40.30 15.19 -16.16
N THR A 309 -41.01 14.60 -17.13
CA THR A 309 -41.12 15.12 -18.50
C THR A 309 -42.52 15.68 -18.73
N SER A 310 -42.61 16.84 -19.38
CA SER A 310 -43.85 17.55 -19.70
C SER A 310 -43.85 18.08 -21.12
N GLY A 311 -45.03 18.17 -21.74
CA GLY A 311 -45.21 18.70 -23.10
C GLY A 311 -44.71 17.80 -24.24
N LEU A 312 -44.23 16.58 -23.95
CA LEU A 312 -43.68 15.67 -24.94
C LEU A 312 -44.76 15.09 -25.88
N SER A 313 -44.44 15.10 -27.17
CA SER A 313 -45.13 14.46 -28.29
C SER A 313 -44.09 13.68 -29.10
N GLY A 314 -44.22 12.35 -29.11
CA GLY A 314 -43.21 11.45 -29.69
C GLY A 314 -42.22 10.94 -28.64
N GLN A 315 -40.92 10.99 -28.95
CA GLN A 315 -39.86 10.50 -28.07
C GLN A 315 -38.71 11.51 -27.96
N VAL A 316 -38.16 11.64 -26.76
CA VAL A 316 -36.90 12.36 -26.49
C VAL A 316 -35.89 11.39 -25.91
N GLN A 317 -34.63 11.51 -26.31
CA GLN A 317 -33.54 10.72 -25.72
C GLN A 317 -32.72 11.63 -24.80
N LEU A 318 -32.65 11.27 -23.53
CA LEU A 318 -31.82 11.94 -22.54
C LEU A 318 -30.52 11.15 -22.35
N GLN A 319 -29.48 11.84 -21.89
CA GLN A 319 -28.19 11.25 -21.55
C GLN A 319 -27.73 11.77 -20.18
N LEU A 320 -27.23 10.86 -19.36
CA LEU A 320 -26.63 11.09 -18.06
C LEU A 320 -25.11 10.90 -18.18
N ASN A 321 -24.34 11.93 -17.82
CA ASN A 321 -22.88 11.91 -17.75
C ASN A 321 -22.20 11.42 -19.05
N GLY A 322 -22.75 11.75 -20.22
CA GLY A 322 -22.15 11.39 -21.53
C GLY A 322 -22.24 9.91 -21.91
N ALA A 323 -22.90 9.05 -21.12
CA ALA A 323 -23.00 7.61 -21.42
C ALA A 323 -24.40 7.02 -21.15
N GLY A 324 -24.97 7.25 -19.96
CA GLY A 324 -26.23 6.62 -19.56
C GLY A 324 -27.43 7.19 -20.32
N THR A 325 -27.93 6.49 -21.34
CA THR A 325 -29.05 7.00 -22.15
C THR A 325 -30.39 6.49 -21.64
N GLN A 326 -31.42 7.35 -21.71
CA GLN A 326 -32.80 6.98 -21.42
C GLN A 326 -33.71 7.54 -22.52
N ILE A 327 -34.49 6.68 -23.16
CA ILE A 327 -35.55 7.10 -24.09
C ILE A 327 -36.83 7.33 -23.28
N ILE A 328 -37.44 8.49 -23.47
CA ILE A 328 -38.72 8.88 -22.87
C ILE A 328 -39.75 8.98 -23.99
N SER A 329 -40.87 8.27 -23.85
CA SER A 329 -41.94 8.15 -24.86
C SER A 329 -43.27 8.77 -24.44
N GLY A 330 -43.31 9.44 -23.30
CA GLY A 330 -44.50 10.12 -22.79
C GLY A 330 -44.18 11.07 -21.65
N ASN A 331 -45.18 11.86 -21.27
CA ASN A 331 -45.10 12.71 -20.10
C ASN A 331 -45.16 11.89 -18.81
N GLY A 332 -44.54 12.38 -17.74
CA GLY A 332 -44.52 11.72 -16.44
C GLY A 332 -43.11 11.55 -15.88
N ALA A 333 -43.01 10.75 -14.82
CA ALA A 333 -41.75 10.51 -14.13
C ALA A 333 -40.80 9.62 -14.95
N PHE A 334 -39.51 9.86 -14.83
CA PHE A 334 -38.45 9.00 -15.36
C PHE A 334 -37.32 8.85 -14.35
N THR A 335 -36.56 7.76 -14.48
CA THR A 335 -35.37 7.49 -13.68
C THR A 335 -34.35 6.80 -14.58
N PHE A 336 -33.10 7.26 -14.56
CA PHE A 336 -32.00 6.57 -15.22
C PHE A 336 -31.70 5.25 -14.50
N ALA A 337 -31.48 4.18 -15.27
CA ALA A 337 -31.18 2.86 -14.71
C ALA A 337 -29.79 2.80 -14.04
N THR A 338 -28.82 3.56 -14.55
CA THR A 338 -27.47 3.63 -14.00
C THR A 338 -27.43 4.59 -12.81
N PRO A 339 -27.15 4.12 -11.59
CA PRO A 339 -27.03 4.99 -10.44
C PRO A 339 -25.67 5.72 -10.46
N VAL A 340 -25.61 6.86 -9.79
CA VAL A 340 -24.40 7.69 -9.64
C VAL A 340 -23.88 7.56 -8.22
N ALA A 341 -22.56 7.44 -8.07
CA ALA A 341 -21.93 7.36 -6.75
C ALA A 341 -22.11 8.66 -5.96
N GLN A 342 -22.33 8.56 -4.65
CA GLN A 342 -22.41 9.71 -3.75
C GLN A 342 -21.14 10.57 -3.86
N GLY A 343 -21.31 11.89 -3.97
CA GLY A 343 -20.22 12.84 -4.16
C GLY A 343 -19.73 12.99 -5.60
N ALA A 344 -20.12 12.10 -6.52
CA ALA A 344 -19.86 12.29 -7.94
C ALA A 344 -20.85 13.30 -8.57
N THR A 345 -20.44 13.95 -9.65
CA THR A 345 -21.32 14.85 -10.39
C THR A 345 -22.30 14.08 -11.27
N TYR A 346 -23.49 14.63 -11.44
CA TYR A 346 -24.43 14.23 -12.48
C TYR A 346 -24.68 15.40 -13.42
N ASP A 347 -24.88 15.10 -14.70
CA ASP A 347 -25.26 16.03 -15.77
C ASP A 347 -26.21 15.33 -16.74
N VAL A 348 -27.43 15.86 -16.86
CA VAL A 348 -28.50 15.34 -17.70
C VAL A 348 -28.70 16.28 -18.88
N THR A 349 -28.49 15.77 -20.08
CA THR A 349 -28.62 16.51 -21.34
C THR A 349 -29.61 15.83 -22.27
N VAL A 350 -30.11 16.58 -23.26
CA VAL A 350 -30.86 15.99 -24.37
C VAL A 350 -29.86 15.49 -25.41
N LEU A 351 -29.84 14.17 -25.61
CA LEU A 351 -29.02 13.54 -26.65
C LEU A 351 -29.69 13.62 -28.02
N ALA A 352 -31.02 13.44 -28.07
CA ALA A 352 -31.78 13.58 -29.31
C ALA A 352 -33.15 14.22 -29.04
N GLN A 353 -33.43 15.30 -29.78
CA GLN A 353 -34.71 16.01 -29.73
C GLN A 353 -35.81 15.25 -30.50
N PRO A 354 -37.09 15.35 -30.09
CA PRO A 354 -38.21 14.94 -30.94
C PRO A 354 -38.22 15.73 -32.25
N ALA A 355 -38.73 15.15 -33.34
CA ALA A 355 -38.70 15.78 -34.66
C ALA A 355 -39.43 17.14 -34.71
N THR A 356 -40.52 17.29 -33.95
CA THR A 356 -41.39 18.48 -33.99
C THR A 356 -41.37 19.28 -32.69
N GLN A 357 -40.47 18.97 -31.75
CA GLN A 357 -40.40 19.65 -30.46
C GLN A 357 -38.97 19.96 -30.05
N THR A 358 -38.82 20.93 -29.16
CA THR A 358 -37.58 21.21 -28.47
C THR A 358 -37.80 20.95 -26.98
N CYS A 359 -37.04 20.01 -26.43
CA CYS A 359 -37.00 19.68 -25.02
C CYS A 359 -35.80 20.38 -24.36
N THR A 360 -36.04 21.00 -23.21
CA THR A 360 -35.02 21.64 -22.36
C THR A 360 -34.96 20.95 -21.01
N VAL A 361 -33.77 20.90 -20.41
CA VAL A 361 -33.54 20.31 -19.09
C VAL A 361 -33.31 21.40 -18.06
N THR A 362 -34.00 21.31 -16.93
CA THR A 362 -33.84 22.15 -15.74
C THR A 362 -33.42 21.27 -14.57
N ASN A 363 -32.60 21.81 -13.66
CA ASN A 363 -31.96 21.04 -12.59
C ASN A 363 -31.20 19.79 -13.09
N GLY A 364 -30.70 19.85 -14.34
CA GLY A 364 -30.06 18.72 -15.01
C GLY A 364 -28.69 18.35 -14.45
N SER A 365 -28.03 19.26 -13.72
CA SER A 365 -26.69 19.04 -13.19
C SER A 365 -26.61 19.26 -11.68
N GLY A 366 -25.63 18.60 -11.04
CA GLY A 366 -25.38 18.71 -9.61
C GLY A 366 -24.37 17.70 -9.08
N THR A 367 -24.22 17.63 -7.76
CA THR A 367 -23.45 16.59 -7.07
C THR A 367 -24.39 15.63 -6.38
N MET A 368 -24.14 14.32 -6.49
CA MET A 368 -25.02 13.31 -5.91
C MET A 368 -24.94 13.33 -4.39
N ALA A 369 -26.04 13.72 -3.74
CA ALA A 369 -26.20 13.70 -2.29
C ALA A 369 -26.49 12.28 -1.77
N ALA A 370 -26.75 12.15 -0.47
CA ALA A 370 -27.12 10.87 0.17
C ALA A 370 -28.59 10.46 -0.10
N GLN A 371 -29.13 10.76 -1.29
CA GLN A 371 -30.51 10.48 -1.70
C GLN A 371 -30.68 10.56 -3.22
N ASN A 372 -31.74 9.92 -3.74
CA ASN A 372 -32.07 9.97 -5.17
C ASN A 372 -32.44 11.40 -5.59
N VAL A 373 -31.98 11.80 -6.78
CA VAL A 373 -32.40 13.04 -7.44
C VAL A 373 -33.68 12.75 -8.20
N THR A 374 -34.75 13.51 -7.95
CA THR A 374 -36.08 13.29 -8.55
C THR A 374 -36.67 14.54 -9.19
N ASN A 375 -35.93 15.65 -9.19
CA ASN A 375 -36.39 16.99 -9.57
C ASN A 375 -35.79 17.49 -10.89
N VAL A 376 -35.19 16.63 -11.71
CA VAL A 376 -34.81 16.99 -13.07
C VAL A 376 -36.07 17.28 -13.87
N GLY A 377 -36.22 18.51 -14.36
CA GLY A 377 -37.38 18.92 -15.14
C GLY A 377 -37.07 18.88 -16.63
N VAL A 378 -37.83 18.12 -17.41
CA VAL A 378 -37.74 18.11 -18.87
C VAL A 378 -39.01 18.73 -19.44
N SER A 379 -38.87 19.86 -20.13
CA SER A 379 -40.00 20.57 -20.74
C SER A 379 -39.84 20.61 -22.25
N CYS A 380 -40.79 20.01 -22.95
CA CYS A 380 -40.83 19.93 -24.40
C CYS A 380 -41.90 20.87 -24.95
N VAL A 381 -41.53 21.70 -25.92
CA VAL A 381 -42.42 22.65 -26.59
C VAL A 381 -42.48 22.32 -28.07
N THR A 382 -43.69 22.31 -28.63
CA THR A 382 -43.87 22.12 -30.08
C THR A 382 -43.23 23.27 -30.85
N ASN A 383 -42.37 22.89 -31.78
CA ASN A 383 -41.70 23.82 -32.65
C ASN A 383 -42.70 24.40 -33.64
N THR A 384 -42.85 25.72 -33.61
CA THR A 384 -43.87 26.43 -34.39
C THR A 384 -43.24 27.45 -35.34
N THR A 385 -41.92 27.63 -35.31
CA THR A 385 -41.25 28.64 -36.12
C THR A 385 -39.88 28.17 -36.64
N THR A 386 -39.36 28.89 -37.64
CA THR A 386 -38.07 28.65 -38.29
C THR A 386 -37.25 29.93 -38.28
N LEU A 387 -35.95 29.82 -38.05
CA LEU A 387 -35.02 30.95 -38.08
C LEU A 387 -34.10 30.84 -39.29
N SER A 388 -33.54 31.99 -39.70
CA SER A 388 -32.45 32.11 -40.66
C SER A 388 -31.36 32.99 -40.07
N VAL A 389 -30.10 32.61 -40.33
CA VAL A 389 -28.89 33.31 -39.86
C VAL A 389 -27.86 33.37 -41.00
N PRO A 390 -26.94 34.34 -40.99
CA PRO A 390 -25.80 34.35 -41.89
C PRO A 390 -24.98 33.06 -41.79
N ALA A 391 -24.36 32.65 -42.89
CA ALA A 391 -23.47 31.49 -42.89
C ALA A 391 -22.22 31.72 -42.00
N THR A 392 -21.75 32.97 -41.94
CA THR A 392 -20.54 33.37 -41.21
C THR A 392 -20.73 34.65 -40.41
N GLY A 393 -19.99 34.77 -39.30
CA GLY A 393 -19.88 35.99 -38.50
C GLY A 393 -18.47 36.16 -37.95
N VAL A 394 -17.98 37.40 -37.83
CA VAL A 394 -16.63 37.70 -37.32
C VAL A 394 -16.74 38.59 -36.09
N ILE A 395 -16.32 38.07 -34.93
CA ILE A 395 -16.32 38.79 -33.65
C ILE A 395 -14.99 39.55 -33.51
N ALA A 396 -15.08 40.87 -33.35
CA ALA A 396 -13.90 41.69 -33.06
C ALA A 396 -13.45 41.53 -31.61
N VAL A 397 -12.17 41.21 -31.41
CA VAL A 397 -11.52 41.14 -30.09
C VAL A 397 -11.05 42.52 -29.70
N ASN A 398 -11.46 43.02 -28.53
CA ASN A 398 -11.15 44.36 -28.02
C ASN A 398 -11.54 45.53 -28.96
N GLY A 399 -12.19 45.24 -30.09
CA GLY A 399 -12.56 46.19 -31.15
C GLY A 399 -14.01 46.70 -31.07
N GLY A 400 -14.69 46.46 -29.95
CA GLY A 400 -16.07 46.89 -29.74
C GLY A 400 -17.10 45.78 -29.96
N THR A 401 -18.28 46.16 -30.43
CA THR A 401 -19.44 45.28 -30.54
C THR A 401 -19.63 44.77 -31.97
N THR A 402 -19.83 43.46 -32.11
CA THR A 402 -20.23 42.80 -33.36
C THR A 402 -21.72 42.44 -33.33
N PHE A 403 -22.40 42.52 -34.46
CA PHE A 403 -23.81 42.14 -34.58
C PHE A 403 -24.02 41.01 -35.59
N ILE A 404 -24.84 40.03 -35.21
CA ILE A 404 -25.31 38.96 -36.09
C ILE A 404 -26.82 39.09 -36.22
N THR A 405 -27.31 39.24 -37.45
CA THR A 405 -28.74 39.35 -37.71
C THR A 405 -29.38 37.97 -37.69
N VAL A 406 -30.45 37.81 -36.92
CA VAL A 406 -31.30 36.62 -36.94
C VAL A 406 -32.66 37.03 -37.48
N MET A 407 -33.15 36.29 -38.48
CA MET A 407 -34.46 36.53 -39.07
C MET A 407 -35.41 35.38 -38.72
N ASN A 408 -36.63 35.73 -38.35
CA ASN A 408 -37.70 34.74 -38.22
C ASN A 408 -38.38 34.55 -39.58
N THR A 409 -38.12 33.40 -40.20
CA THR A 409 -38.70 33.00 -41.49
C THR A 409 -39.96 32.14 -41.34
N GLY A 410 -40.33 31.81 -40.11
CA GLY A 410 -41.53 31.06 -39.80
C GLY A 410 -42.78 31.94 -39.74
N VAL A 411 -43.91 31.28 -39.45
CA VAL A 411 -45.24 31.92 -39.36
C VAL A 411 -45.66 32.26 -37.93
N ASN A 412 -44.88 31.84 -36.93
CA ASN A 412 -45.10 32.13 -35.51
C ASN A 412 -43.93 32.93 -34.92
N ALA A 413 -44.18 33.72 -33.88
CA ALA A 413 -43.12 34.47 -33.20
C ALA A 413 -42.12 33.50 -32.52
N ALA A 414 -40.82 33.80 -32.59
CA ALA A 414 -39.79 33.07 -31.84
C ALA A 414 -39.53 33.75 -30.49
N THR A 415 -39.26 32.99 -29.43
CA THR A 415 -38.96 33.55 -28.10
C THR A 415 -37.58 33.14 -27.59
N ASN A 416 -36.89 34.07 -26.93
CA ASN A 416 -35.56 33.90 -26.34
C ASN A 416 -34.51 33.38 -27.33
N VAL A 417 -34.36 34.07 -28.47
CA VAL A 417 -33.39 33.70 -29.49
C VAL A 417 -31.96 33.94 -28.99
N VAL A 418 -31.09 32.93 -29.09
CA VAL A 418 -29.72 32.92 -28.55
C VAL A 418 -28.79 32.05 -29.41
N ALA A 419 -27.50 32.36 -29.51
CA ALA A 419 -26.51 31.41 -30.05
C ALA A 419 -25.91 30.54 -28.93
N GLN A 420 -25.78 29.24 -29.18
CA GLN A 420 -25.20 28.28 -28.23
C GLN A 420 -23.67 28.32 -28.34
N LEU A 421 -23.03 29.24 -27.61
CA LEU A 421 -21.58 29.41 -27.64
C LEU A 421 -20.85 28.21 -27.00
N PRO A 422 -19.69 27.79 -27.52
CA PRO A 422 -18.84 26.80 -26.86
C PRO A 422 -18.47 27.23 -25.44
N SER A 423 -18.54 26.31 -24.48
CA SER A 423 -18.22 26.61 -23.07
C SER A 423 -16.78 27.07 -22.84
N ALA A 424 -15.86 26.71 -23.74
CA ALA A 424 -14.47 27.16 -23.73
C ALA A 424 -14.31 28.66 -24.04
N TRP A 425 -15.32 29.31 -24.65
CA TRP A 425 -15.27 30.72 -25.06
C TRP A 425 -15.62 31.67 -23.92
N THR A 426 -14.92 31.54 -22.79
CA THR A 426 -15.18 32.28 -21.55
C THR A 426 -14.96 33.79 -21.67
N GLY A 427 -14.18 34.24 -22.66
CA GLY A 427 -13.91 35.65 -22.95
C GLY A 427 -14.92 36.30 -23.90
N VAL A 428 -15.95 35.58 -24.35
CA VAL A 428 -16.99 36.08 -25.26
C VAL A 428 -18.27 36.33 -24.47
N THR A 429 -18.86 37.51 -24.65
CA THR A 429 -20.20 37.81 -24.11
C THR A 429 -21.18 38.01 -25.24
N GLN A 430 -22.37 37.44 -25.06
CA GLN A 430 -23.51 37.63 -25.96
C GLN A 430 -24.61 38.40 -25.22
N ASN A 431 -25.08 39.49 -25.82
CA ASN A 431 -26.30 40.18 -25.41
C ASN A 431 -27.40 39.91 -26.45
N ALA A 432 -28.49 39.29 -26.00
CA ALA A 432 -29.67 38.95 -26.80
C ALA A 432 -30.92 39.75 -26.37
N GLY A 433 -30.75 40.91 -25.72
CA GLY A 433 -31.86 41.68 -25.14
C GLY A 433 -32.93 42.13 -26.14
N ASN A 434 -32.59 42.32 -27.41
CA ASN A 434 -33.53 42.63 -28.51
C ASN A 434 -34.13 41.38 -29.18
N CYS A 435 -33.74 40.18 -28.75
CA CYS A 435 -34.09 38.89 -29.32
C CYS A 435 -35.03 38.09 -28.39
N GLY A 436 -35.62 38.73 -27.37
CA GLY A 436 -36.54 38.09 -26.43
C GLY A 436 -37.86 37.64 -27.06
N THR A 437 -38.42 38.42 -28.00
CA THR A 437 -39.55 38.00 -28.83
C THR A 437 -39.36 38.55 -30.24
N LEU A 438 -39.39 37.66 -31.23
CA LEU A 438 -39.12 37.95 -32.62
C LEU A 438 -40.33 37.57 -33.47
N ALA A 439 -41.10 38.57 -33.91
CA ALA A 439 -42.31 38.37 -34.72
C ALA A 439 -42.02 37.69 -36.08
N PRO A 440 -43.01 37.03 -36.72
CA PRO A 440 -42.89 36.48 -38.08
C PRO A 440 -42.40 37.55 -39.08
N GLY A 441 -41.40 37.21 -39.90
CA GLY A 441 -40.77 38.14 -40.85
C GLY A 441 -39.90 39.22 -40.21
N GLY A 442 -39.83 39.30 -38.89
CA GLY A 442 -38.98 40.23 -38.15
C GLY A 442 -37.52 39.80 -38.13
N SER A 443 -36.64 40.73 -37.74
CA SER A 443 -35.24 40.45 -37.44
C SER A 443 -34.83 41.00 -36.07
N CYS A 444 -33.85 40.36 -35.43
CA CYS A 444 -33.17 40.87 -34.25
C CYS A 444 -31.65 40.76 -34.43
N LEU A 445 -30.88 41.43 -33.57
CA LEU A 445 -29.41 41.44 -33.62
C LEU A 445 -28.82 40.81 -32.37
N LEU A 446 -28.21 39.63 -32.50
CA LEU A 446 -27.36 39.09 -31.45
C LEU A 446 -26.08 39.92 -31.38
N GLN A 447 -25.83 40.50 -30.21
CA GLN A 447 -24.70 41.38 -29.96
C GLN A 447 -23.57 40.59 -29.30
N PHE A 448 -22.36 40.66 -29.84
CA PHE A 448 -21.18 39.97 -29.31
C PHE A 448 -20.07 40.96 -28.97
N THR A 449 -19.40 40.72 -27.85
CA THR A 449 -18.09 41.32 -27.52
C THR A 449 -17.13 40.22 -27.11
N ALA A 450 -15.83 40.43 -27.36
CA ALA A 450 -14.81 39.48 -26.97
C ALA A 450 -13.60 40.20 -26.37
N THR A 451 -13.10 39.65 -25.25
CA THR A 451 -11.86 40.09 -24.59
C THR A 451 -10.66 39.24 -24.99
N GLN A 452 -10.91 38.07 -25.58
CA GLN A 452 -9.89 37.14 -26.06
C GLN A 452 -10.33 36.51 -27.39
N PRO A 453 -9.39 36.19 -28.29
CA PRO A 453 -9.66 35.45 -29.51
C PRO A 453 -9.80 33.96 -29.23
N TYR A 454 -10.51 33.27 -30.11
CA TYR A 454 -10.51 31.81 -30.21
C TYR A 454 -10.29 31.39 -31.66
N VAL A 455 -9.93 30.13 -31.87
CA VAL A 455 -9.94 29.54 -33.22
C VAL A 455 -11.39 29.47 -33.69
N ALA A 456 -11.64 29.80 -34.95
CA ALA A 456 -13.01 29.83 -35.48
C ALA A 456 -13.68 28.45 -35.41
N GLN A 457 -14.99 28.44 -35.25
CA GLN A 457 -15.78 27.21 -35.13
C GLN A 457 -17.05 27.30 -35.95
N GLY A 458 -17.35 26.22 -36.69
CA GLY A 458 -18.60 26.03 -37.42
C GLY A 458 -19.69 25.36 -36.58
N GLY A 459 -20.92 25.31 -37.11
CA GLY A 459 -22.00 24.53 -36.51
C GLY A 459 -22.59 25.13 -35.23
N ILE A 460 -22.32 26.40 -34.94
CA ILE A 460 -22.84 27.07 -33.75
C ILE A 460 -24.34 27.27 -33.95
N ALA A 461 -25.15 26.55 -33.17
CA ALA A 461 -26.61 26.58 -33.30
C ALA A 461 -27.19 27.89 -32.77
N VAL A 462 -28.10 28.49 -33.54
CA VAL A 462 -28.93 29.61 -33.09
C VAL A 462 -30.32 29.10 -32.75
N THR A 463 -30.61 29.06 -31.46
CA THR A 463 -31.80 28.41 -30.89
C THR A 463 -32.81 29.44 -30.37
N ALA A 464 -34.05 29.02 -30.19
CA ALA A 464 -35.07 29.71 -29.40
C ALA A 464 -36.00 28.66 -28.79
N ASP A 465 -36.87 29.05 -27.86
CA ASP A 465 -37.69 28.08 -27.09
C ASP A 465 -38.67 27.27 -27.96
N ASN A 466 -39.02 27.78 -29.14
CA ASN A 466 -40.05 27.20 -30.01
C ASN A 466 -39.61 27.04 -31.49
N VAL A 467 -38.31 26.98 -31.74
CA VAL A 467 -37.72 26.84 -33.08
C VAL A 467 -37.55 25.39 -33.49
N ALA A 468 -37.89 25.07 -34.74
CA ALA A 468 -37.73 23.74 -35.32
C ALA A 468 -36.31 23.19 -35.23
N SER A 469 -36.20 21.89 -34.96
CA SER A 469 -34.96 21.12 -35.06
C SER A 469 -34.79 20.57 -36.49
N PRO A 470 -33.59 20.61 -37.08
CA PRO A 470 -32.38 21.22 -36.54
C PRO A 470 -32.45 22.75 -36.60
N SER A 471 -31.97 23.41 -35.55
CA SER A 471 -31.80 24.86 -35.54
C SER A 471 -30.79 25.29 -36.60
N PRO A 472 -30.93 26.48 -37.22
CA PRO A 472 -29.93 26.96 -38.17
C PRO A 472 -28.59 27.18 -37.45
N THR A 473 -27.50 26.97 -38.19
CA THR A 473 -26.14 27.09 -37.65
C THR A 473 -25.36 28.18 -38.34
N ILE A 474 -24.39 28.76 -37.63
CA ILE A 474 -23.45 29.77 -38.11
C ILE A 474 -22.02 29.34 -37.82
N ALA A 475 -21.07 29.74 -38.67
CA ALA A 475 -19.65 29.70 -38.33
C ALA A 475 -19.21 31.05 -37.75
N LEU A 476 -18.46 31.04 -36.65
CA LEU A 476 -17.94 32.26 -36.01
C LEU A 476 -16.42 32.25 -36.00
N ALA A 477 -15.81 33.32 -36.49
CA ALA A 477 -14.38 33.59 -36.41
C ALA A 477 -14.11 34.83 -35.55
N PHE A 478 -12.83 35.03 -35.22
CA PHE A 478 -12.37 36.20 -34.47
C PHE A 478 -11.48 37.08 -35.34
N SER A 479 -11.47 38.36 -35.04
CA SER A 479 -10.52 39.30 -35.64
C SER A 479 -9.84 40.19 -34.60
N ILE A 480 -8.58 40.53 -34.87
CA ILE A 480 -7.79 41.50 -34.10
C ILE A 480 -7.32 42.56 -35.09
N ASP A 481 -7.54 43.83 -34.79
CA ASP A 481 -7.32 44.97 -35.69
C ASP A 481 -8.05 44.87 -37.04
N GLY A 482 -9.02 43.96 -37.17
CA GLY A 482 -9.73 43.64 -38.42
C GLY A 482 -9.07 42.55 -39.28
N ASP A 483 -8.03 41.88 -38.78
CA ASP A 483 -7.40 40.71 -39.41
C ASP A 483 -7.91 39.42 -38.77
N LEU A 484 -8.11 38.36 -39.57
CA LEU A 484 -8.75 37.12 -39.11
C LEU A 484 -7.79 36.24 -38.30
N VAL A 485 -8.19 35.80 -37.12
CA VAL A 485 -7.42 34.89 -36.28
C VAL A 485 -7.50 33.47 -36.84
N TYR A 486 -6.35 32.86 -37.16
CA TYR A 486 -6.28 31.45 -37.55
C TYR A 486 -5.57 30.57 -36.52
N ALA A 487 -4.85 31.15 -35.56
CA ALA A 487 -4.20 30.42 -34.48
C ALA A 487 -4.12 31.26 -33.21
N VAL A 488 -4.33 30.63 -32.05
CA VAL A 488 -4.02 31.21 -30.72
C VAL A 488 -2.81 30.45 -30.18
N THR A 489 -1.66 31.11 -30.12
CA THR A 489 -0.35 30.48 -29.88
C THR A 489 0.17 30.70 -28.46
N GLY A 490 -0.51 31.51 -27.65
CA GLY A 490 -0.22 31.73 -26.25
C GLY A 490 -1.36 32.47 -25.55
N ALA A 491 -1.21 32.75 -24.25
CA ALA A 491 -2.24 33.42 -23.45
C ALA A 491 -2.63 34.82 -23.95
N SER A 492 -1.69 35.51 -24.61
CA SER A 492 -1.87 36.87 -25.14
C SER A 492 -1.29 37.01 -26.55
N THR A 493 -1.14 35.91 -27.29
CA THR A 493 -0.53 35.91 -28.63
C THR A 493 -1.37 35.09 -29.59
N ALA A 494 -1.71 35.67 -30.74
CA ALA A 494 -2.43 35.03 -31.82
C ALA A 494 -1.72 35.27 -33.15
N LYS A 495 -1.94 34.39 -34.12
CA LYS A 495 -1.57 34.62 -35.52
C LYS A 495 -2.81 35.03 -36.30
N VAL A 496 -2.68 36.11 -37.06
CA VAL A 496 -3.76 36.69 -37.86
C VAL A 496 -3.40 36.71 -39.34
N LEU A 497 -4.42 36.67 -40.17
CA LEU A 497 -4.35 36.72 -41.61
C LEU A 497 -4.91 38.05 -42.14
N ALA A 498 -4.17 38.70 -43.03
CA ALA A 498 -4.58 39.93 -43.69
C ALA A 498 -5.82 39.72 -44.59
N ALA A 499 -6.73 40.69 -44.54
CA ALA A 499 -7.78 40.91 -45.53
C ALA A 499 -7.66 42.36 -46.02
N PRO A 500 -6.96 42.65 -47.15
CA PRO A 500 -6.96 41.91 -48.43
C PRO A 500 -5.68 41.11 -48.77
N SER A 501 -5.61 40.48 -49.97
CA SER A 501 -4.39 39.87 -50.50
C SER A 501 -3.42 40.92 -51.02
N THR A 502 -2.18 40.49 -51.25
CA THR A 502 -1.20 41.25 -52.03
C THR A 502 -1.52 41.28 -53.52
N GLY A 503 -2.47 40.46 -54.00
CA GLY A 503 -2.75 40.26 -55.42
C GLY A 503 -1.81 39.26 -56.08
N LEU A 504 -2.01 39.07 -57.40
CA LEU A 504 -1.23 38.13 -58.22
C LEU A 504 0.25 38.53 -58.28
N THR A 505 1.13 37.57 -57.96
CA THR A 505 2.57 37.79 -57.86
C THR A 505 3.36 36.50 -58.12
N THR A 506 4.66 36.64 -58.35
CA THR A 506 5.60 35.50 -58.44
C THR A 506 6.19 35.19 -57.07
N TRP A 507 6.74 34.00 -56.88
CA TRP A 507 7.48 33.70 -55.64
C TRP A 507 8.75 34.57 -55.53
N GLY A 508 9.37 34.88 -56.67
CA GLY A 508 10.57 35.73 -56.80
C GLY A 508 11.85 34.94 -57.10
N GLY A 509 12.90 35.61 -57.58
CA GLY A 509 14.25 35.03 -57.66
C GLY A 509 14.37 33.72 -58.47
N THR A 510 13.68 33.59 -59.61
CA THR A 510 13.77 32.38 -60.45
C THR A 510 15.22 32.02 -60.77
N GLY A 511 15.63 30.79 -60.42
CA GLY A 511 17.00 30.31 -60.61
C GLY A 511 17.94 30.60 -59.42
N ILE A 512 17.48 31.33 -58.40
CA ILE A 512 18.22 31.61 -57.17
C ILE A 512 17.67 30.73 -56.05
N ALA A 513 18.56 29.98 -55.39
CA ALA A 513 18.23 29.21 -54.20
C ALA A 513 18.48 30.06 -52.95
N VAL A 514 17.43 30.31 -52.15
CA VAL A 514 17.57 30.92 -50.82
C VAL A 514 18.12 29.90 -49.83
N GLY A 515 17.80 28.61 -50.05
CA GLY A 515 18.33 27.49 -49.30
C GLY A 515 17.62 27.27 -47.97
N ALA A 516 18.33 26.67 -47.00
CA ALA A 516 17.76 26.21 -45.74
C ALA A 516 16.96 27.29 -44.97
N GLY A 517 17.30 28.57 -45.15
CA GLY A 517 16.59 29.69 -44.52
C GLY A 517 15.14 29.88 -44.99
N ALA A 518 14.76 29.35 -46.15
CA ALA A 518 13.40 29.46 -46.71
C ALA A 518 12.68 28.10 -46.83
N GLN A 519 13.23 27.03 -46.23
CA GLN A 519 12.70 25.67 -46.38
C GLN A 519 11.83 25.23 -45.18
N SER A 520 11.57 26.11 -44.22
CA SER A 520 10.69 25.78 -43.09
C SER A 520 9.27 25.55 -43.57
N LEU A 521 8.64 24.50 -43.06
CA LEU A 521 7.23 24.20 -43.35
C LEU A 521 6.27 24.93 -42.42
N THR A 522 6.75 25.40 -41.26
CA THR A 522 5.91 25.88 -40.16
C THR A 522 6.26 27.30 -39.70
N ASP A 523 7.34 27.88 -40.22
CA ASP A 523 7.83 29.21 -39.84
C ASP A 523 7.94 30.13 -41.06
N GLY A 524 6.81 30.69 -41.47
CA GLY A 524 6.75 31.61 -42.60
C GLY A 524 7.46 32.94 -42.34
N ALA A 525 7.59 33.34 -41.06
CA ALA A 525 8.27 34.56 -40.67
C ALA A 525 9.78 34.47 -40.91
N ALA A 526 10.39 33.36 -40.45
CA ALA A 526 11.80 33.08 -40.71
C ALA A 526 12.08 32.94 -42.21
N ASN A 527 11.23 32.17 -42.91
CA ASN A 527 11.35 32.02 -44.36
C ASN A 527 11.30 33.36 -45.09
N THR A 528 10.30 34.19 -44.79
CA THR A 528 10.14 35.51 -45.42
C THR A 528 11.35 36.40 -45.19
N THR A 529 11.88 36.40 -43.97
CA THR A 529 13.08 37.16 -43.61
C THR A 529 14.29 36.71 -44.44
N ALA A 530 14.50 35.40 -44.58
CA ALA A 530 15.61 34.85 -45.36
C ALA A 530 15.48 35.14 -46.87
N ILE A 531 14.25 35.05 -47.41
CA ILE A 531 13.97 35.36 -48.82
C ILE A 531 14.26 36.84 -49.09
N VAL A 532 13.79 37.74 -48.23
CA VAL A 532 14.00 39.19 -48.38
C VAL A 532 15.47 39.57 -48.20
N ALA A 533 16.19 38.94 -47.28
CA ALA A 533 17.63 39.15 -47.13
C ALA A 533 18.42 38.74 -48.38
N THR A 534 18.01 37.66 -49.04
CA THR A 534 18.69 37.13 -50.23
C THR A 534 18.32 37.89 -51.52
N LEU A 535 17.05 38.21 -51.72
CA LEU A 535 16.54 38.76 -52.98
C LEU A 535 16.36 40.30 -52.96
N GLY A 536 16.40 40.92 -51.78
CA GLY A 536 16.17 42.35 -51.60
C GLY A 536 14.70 42.76 -51.79
N THR A 537 14.40 44.05 -51.56
CA THR A 537 13.02 44.58 -51.64
C THR A 537 12.76 45.43 -52.88
N GLY A 538 13.71 45.49 -53.83
CA GLY A 538 13.66 46.39 -54.99
C GLY A 538 12.58 46.04 -56.02
N THR A 539 12.11 44.79 -56.07
CA THR A 539 11.00 44.33 -56.92
C THR A 539 9.93 43.61 -56.10
N PRO A 540 8.62 43.83 -56.36
CA PRO A 540 7.57 43.11 -55.65
C PRO A 540 7.50 41.64 -56.07
N TYR A 541 7.59 40.74 -55.10
CA TYR A 541 7.32 39.31 -55.19
C TYR A 541 6.62 38.87 -53.89
N ALA A 542 6.10 37.65 -53.81
CA ALA A 542 5.20 37.22 -52.73
C ALA A 542 5.71 37.57 -51.31
N ALA A 543 6.96 37.21 -51.00
CA ALA A 543 7.52 37.45 -49.68
C ALA A 543 7.90 38.92 -49.44
N SER A 544 8.42 39.65 -50.44
CA SER A 544 8.70 41.08 -50.29
C SER A 544 7.43 41.90 -50.15
N ALA A 545 6.37 41.56 -50.89
CA ALA A 545 5.07 42.24 -50.81
C ALA A 545 4.47 42.15 -49.39
N CYS A 546 4.58 40.98 -48.75
CA CYS A 546 4.20 40.85 -47.35
C CYS A 546 5.15 41.63 -46.44
N ASN A 547 6.47 41.44 -46.57
CA ASN A 547 7.45 42.07 -45.70
C ASN A 547 7.40 43.60 -45.74
N THR A 548 7.14 44.22 -46.90
CA THR A 548 7.06 45.68 -47.04
C THR A 548 5.66 46.23 -46.77
N SER A 549 4.66 45.37 -46.52
CA SER A 549 3.29 45.80 -46.26
C SER A 549 3.22 46.61 -44.98
N THR A 550 2.57 47.77 -45.06
CA THR A 550 2.22 48.61 -43.90
C THR A 550 0.72 48.61 -43.63
N LEU A 551 0.03 47.52 -44.04
CA LEU A 551 -1.41 47.36 -43.86
C LEU A 551 -1.77 47.58 -42.38
N ARG A 552 -2.81 48.41 -42.15
CA ARG A 552 -3.29 48.82 -40.81
C ARG A 552 -2.25 49.55 -39.95
N GLY A 553 -1.28 50.22 -40.58
CA GLY A 553 -0.26 51.01 -39.87
C GLY A 553 0.82 50.16 -39.20
N VAL A 554 0.86 48.86 -39.51
CA VAL A 554 1.84 47.93 -38.98
C VAL A 554 3.21 48.22 -39.63
N PRO A 555 4.34 48.22 -38.88
CA PRO A 555 5.66 48.44 -39.47
C PRO A 555 6.06 47.35 -40.48
N ALA A 556 6.79 47.75 -41.52
CA ALA A 556 7.42 46.81 -42.44
C ALA A 556 8.34 45.83 -41.68
N GLY A 557 8.36 44.57 -42.10
CA GLY A 557 9.03 43.46 -41.43
C GLY A 557 8.13 42.67 -40.47
N THR A 558 6.92 43.15 -40.17
CA THR A 558 5.99 42.45 -39.27
C THR A 558 5.13 41.43 -40.02
N TRP A 559 4.67 41.79 -41.21
CA TRP A 559 3.90 40.92 -42.08
C TRP A 559 4.83 39.96 -42.80
N TYR A 560 4.45 38.68 -42.84
CA TYR A 560 5.21 37.64 -43.50
C TYR A 560 4.34 36.80 -44.43
N LEU A 561 4.96 36.15 -45.40
CA LEU A 561 4.31 35.14 -46.24
C LEU A 561 4.27 33.81 -45.46
N PRO A 562 3.08 33.26 -45.16
CA PRO A 562 2.96 32.03 -44.37
C PRO A 562 3.69 30.85 -45.01
N ALA A 563 4.24 29.96 -44.18
CA ALA A 563 4.82 28.71 -44.66
C ALA A 563 3.73 27.71 -45.09
N ALA A 564 4.09 26.67 -45.84
CA ALA A 564 3.13 25.73 -46.41
C ALA A 564 2.17 25.12 -45.38
N CYS A 565 2.65 24.74 -44.19
CA CYS A 565 1.81 24.19 -43.13
C CYS A 565 1.02 25.23 -42.34
N GLU A 566 1.41 26.51 -42.36
CA GLU A 566 0.58 27.58 -41.79
C GLU A 566 -0.63 27.86 -42.69
N ILE A 567 -0.51 27.64 -44.00
CA ILE A 567 -1.60 27.78 -44.96
C ILE A 567 -2.59 26.62 -44.86
N GLY A 568 -2.11 25.38 -44.93
CA GLY A 568 -2.95 24.19 -44.95
C GLY A 568 -2.39 23.14 -45.89
N ALA A 569 -1.94 22.02 -45.33
CA ALA A 569 -1.32 20.90 -46.06
C ALA A 569 -1.38 19.60 -45.24
N GLU A 570 -2.33 19.49 -44.30
CA GLU A 570 -2.48 18.27 -43.50
C GLU A 570 -2.84 17.08 -44.40
N GLY A 571 -1.96 16.07 -44.44
CA GLY A 571 -2.09 14.88 -45.28
C GLY A 571 -1.45 14.96 -46.68
N GLY A 572 -0.87 16.12 -47.06
CA GLY A 572 -0.13 16.30 -48.32
C GLY A 572 1.36 15.99 -48.23
N SER A 573 2.06 16.05 -49.36
CA SER A 573 3.53 16.10 -49.43
C SER A 573 3.93 17.55 -49.77
N PRO A 574 4.71 18.24 -48.92
CA PRO A 574 5.44 17.74 -47.76
C PRO A 574 4.53 17.56 -46.53
N ALA A 575 4.78 16.50 -45.74
CA ALA A 575 3.93 16.10 -44.61
C ALA A 575 4.01 17.11 -43.46
N CYS A 576 2.96 17.91 -43.30
CA CYS A 576 2.82 18.78 -42.14
C CYS A 576 2.66 17.98 -40.85
N PRO A 577 3.31 18.40 -39.74
CA PRO A 577 3.05 17.81 -38.44
C PRO A 577 1.56 17.93 -38.09
N ALA A 578 0.99 16.86 -37.53
CA ALA A 578 -0.41 16.84 -37.12
C ALA A 578 -0.68 17.84 -35.99
N GLY A 579 -1.85 18.50 -36.02
CA GLY A 579 -2.30 19.37 -34.94
C GLY A 579 -1.68 20.77 -34.97
N ILE A 580 -1.10 21.18 -36.10
CA ILE A 580 -0.66 22.56 -36.29
C ILE A 580 -1.84 23.42 -36.76
N PRO A 581 -2.21 24.47 -36.02
CA PRO A 581 -3.23 25.42 -36.46
C PRO A 581 -2.87 26.04 -37.82
N ASN A 582 -3.79 25.98 -38.77
CA ASN A 582 -3.58 26.43 -40.14
C ASN A 582 -4.78 27.21 -40.68
N ILE A 583 -4.54 28.04 -41.69
CA ILE A 583 -5.52 28.95 -42.29
C ILE A 583 -6.67 28.18 -42.98
N GLU A 584 -6.37 27.07 -43.64
CA GLU A 584 -7.36 26.27 -44.38
C GLU A 584 -8.45 25.75 -43.45
N GLN A 585 -8.07 25.01 -42.42
CA GLN A 585 -9.01 24.38 -41.50
C GLN A 585 -9.72 25.40 -40.62
N ASN A 586 -8.97 26.36 -40.10
CA ASN A 586 -9.49 27.27 -39.09
C ASN A 586 -10.22 28.49 -39.68
N LEU A 587 -10.13 28.75 -40.99
CA LEU A 587 -10.85 29.85 -41.61
C LEU A 587 -11.59 29.42 -42.88
N LEU A 588 -10.87 28.87 -43.86
CA LEU A 588 -11.45 28.68 -45.20
C LEU A 588 -12.54 27.63 -45.27
N ARG A 589 -12.35 26.49 -44.60
CA ARG A 589 -13.38 25.43 -44.51
C ARG A 589 -14.67 25.91 -43.85
N LEU A 590 -14.56 26.97 -43.04
CA LEU A 590 -15.68 27.60 -42.36
C LEU A 590 -16.26 28.80 -43.14
N GLY A 591 -15.75 29.07 -44.35
CA GLY A 591 -16.24 30.14 -45.23
C GLY A 591 -15.60 31.51 -45.00
N PHE A 592 -14.51 31.59 -44.24
CA PHE A 592 -13.81 32.87 -43.96
C PHE A 592 -12.65 33.13 -44.92
N GLY A 593 -12.25 34.41 -45.03
CA GLY A 593 -11.02 34.82 -45.71
C GLY A 593 -11.11 34.98 -47.23
N ASN A 594 -12.17 34.47 -47.88
CA ASN A 594 -12.41 34.61 -49.32
C ASN A 594 -11.19 34.21 -50.21
N MET A 595 -10.60 33.04 -49.92
CA MET A 595 -9.44 32.51 -50.66
C MET A 595 -9.76 31.21 -51.41
N SER A 596 -11.04 30.92 -51.66
CA SER A 596 -11.46 29.68 -52.31
C SER A 596 -11.24 29.74 -53.82
N GLY A 597 -10.72 28.66 -54.41
CA GLY A 597 -10.57 28.44 -55.84
C GLY A 597 -9.29 28.99 -56.47
N VAL A 598 -8.33 29.51 -55.68
CA VAL A 598 -7.07 30.08 -56.20
C VAL A 598 -5.85 29.47 -55.50
N PRO A 599 -4.76 29.13 -56.25
CA PRO A 599 -3.49 28.80 -55.64
C PRO A 599 -2.90 30.04 -54.95
N ILE A 600 -2.33 29.84 -53.76
CA ILE A 600 -1.59 30.89 -53.07
C ILE A 600 -0.15 30.46 -52.80
N TRP A 601 0.78 31.41 -52.91
CA TRP A 601 2.17 31.15 -52.58
C TRP A 601 2.35 30.90 -51.08
N SER A 602 3.15 29.89 -50.74
CA SER A 602 3.79 29.80 -49.43
C SER A 602 5.20 30.38 -49.48
N SER A 603 5.77 30.71 -48.33
CA SER A 603 7.18 31.06 -48.22
C SER A 603 8.13 29.86 -48.28
N THR A 604 7.62 28.63 -48.35
CA THR A 604 8.45 27.43 -48.33
C THR A 604 9.04 27.14 -49.72
N GLU A 605 10.36 27.23 -49.83
CA GLU A 605 11.15 26.83 -50.99
C GLU A 605 11.26 25.30 -51.09
N SER A 606 11.44 24.76 -52.31
CA SER A 606 11.68 23.33 -52.50
C SER A 606 12.98 22.88 -51.83
N THR A 607 12.95 21.77 -51.10
CA THR A 607 14.16 21.09 -50.61
C THR A 607 14.88 20.29 -51.69
N VAL A 608 14.17 19.89 -52.74
CA VAL A 608 14.69 19.04 -53.82
C VAL A 608 15.30 19.88 -54.95
N ASN A 609 14.61 20.95 -55.37
CA ASN A 609 15.04 21.83 -56.46
C ASN A 609 14.82 23.31 -56.08
N PRO A 610 15.62 23.87 -55.16
CA PRO A 610 15.36 25.19 -54.56
C PRO A 610 15.47 26.36 -55.54
N GLY A 611 16.32 26.27 -56.56
CA GLY A 611 16.49 27.35 -57.55
C GLY A 611 15.21 27.68 -58.34
N PRO A 612 14.55 26.68 -58.97
CA PRO A 612 13.38 26.93 -59.80
C PRO A 612 12.02 26.71 -59.11
N LEU A 613 11.93 25.98 -57.99
CA LEU A 613 10.65 25.53 -57.45
C LEU A 613 10.40 25.99 -56.00
N ALA A 614 9.14 26.31 -55.71
CA ALA A 614 8.64 26.59 -54.37
C ALA A 614 7.23 26.01 -54.19
N TRP A 615 6.75 25.93 -52.95
CA TRP A 615 5.44 25.38 -52.64
C TRP A 615 4.35 26.43 -52.74
N ALA A 616 3.30 26.11 -53.49
CA ALA A 616 2.02 26.82 -53.50
C ALA A 616 0.93 25.88 -52.98
N VAL A 617 -0.12 26.44 -52.37
CA VAL A 617 -1.25 25.67 -51.83
C VAL A 617 -2.51 26.02 -52.61
N PHE A 618 -3.23 25.01 -53.13
CA PHE A 618 -4.49 25.22 -53.81
C PHE A 618 -5.66 25.10 -52.84
N LEU A 619 -6.22 26.24 -52.47
CA LEU A 619 -7.31 26.33 -51.51
C LEU A 619 -8.64 26.15 -52.25
N GLY A 620 -9.35 25.03 -52.04
CA GLY A 620 -10.64 24.80 -52.72
C GLY A 620 -11.09 23.33 -52.87
N THR A 621 -10.23 22.36 -52.56
CA THR A 621 -10.56 20.94 -52.48
C THR A 621 -10.20 20.40 -51.09
N ASP A 622 -10.80 19.28 -50.65
CA ASP A 622 -10.48 18.64 -49.37
C ASP A 622 -9.81 17.27 -49.61
N PRO A 623 -8.53 17.09 -49.23
CA PRO A 623 -7.59 18.10 -48.68
C PRO A 623 -7.11 19.11 -49.75
N ALA A 624 -6.61 20.28 -49.32
CA ALA A 624 -6.00 21.24 -50.23
C ALA A 624 -4.68 20.68 -50.78
N PRO A 625 -4.53 20.49 -52.12
CA PRO A 625 -3.31 19.95 -52.67
C PRO A 625 -2.20 20.99 -52.60
N VAL A 626 -1.05 20.54 -52.11
CA VAL A 626 0.19 21.30 -52.18
C VAL A 626 0.83 21.04 -53.53
N LEU A 627 1.16 22.11 -54.25
CA LEU A 627 1.78 22.05 -55.56
C LEU A 627 3.21 22.55 -55.46
N LEU A 628 4.14 21.75 -55.99
CA LEU A 628 5.48 22.22 -56.29
C LEU A 628 5.44 23.01 -57.60
N ALA A 629 5.54 24.33 -57.53
CA ALA A 629 5.31 25.24 -58.64
C ALA A 629 6.59 25.99 -59.06
N PRO A 630 6.77 26.31 -60.35
CA PRO A 630 7.82 27.20 -60.80
C PRO A 630 7.72 28.55 -60.14
N LYS A 631 8.82 29.09 -59.61
CA LYS A 631 8.86 30.41 -58.94
C LYS A 631 8.39 31.57 -59.83
N SER A 632 8.43 31.39 -61.15
CA SER A 632 7.92 32.34 -62.15
C SER A 632 6.40 32.30 -62.34
N LEU A 633 5.70 31.31 -61.75
CA LEU A 633 4.25 31.22 -61.82
C LEU A 633 3.62 32.41 -61.08
N VAL A 634 2.59 33.00 -61.68
CA VAL A 634 1.88 34.15 -61.12
C VAL A 634 0.62 33.66 -60.43
N VAL A 635 0.59 33.70 -59.09
CA VAL A 635 -0.55 33.31 -58.26
C VAL A 635 -0.72 34.28 -57.08
N ASP A 636 -1.81 34.19 -56.33
CA ASP A 636 -2.10 35.13 -55.25
C ASP A 636 -1.19 34.90 -54.03
N ALA A 637 -1.07 35.88 -53.14
CA ALA A 637 -0.38 35.72 -51.86
C ALA A 637 -1.11 36.47 -50.74
N ARG A 638 -1.03 35.92 -49.54
CA ARG A 638 -1.70 36.42 -48.33
C ARG A 638 -0.68 36.51 -47.22
N CYS A 639 -0.73 37.61 -46.47
CA CYS A 639 0.22 37.85 -45.41
C CYS A 639 -0.36 37.46 -44.06
N ALA A 640 0.47 36.89 -43.20
CA ALA A 640 0.17 36.68 -41.80
C ALA A 640 1.08 37.51 -40.91
N ARG A 641 0.67 37.70 -39.66
CA ARG A 641 1.53 38.24 -38.60
C ARG A 641 1.13 37.65 -37.25
N SER A 642 2.06 37.70 -36.30
CA SER A 642 1.76 37.49 -34.89
C SER A 642 1.31 38.80 -34.26
N VAL A 643 0.28 38.75 -33.43
CA VAL A 643 -0.30 39.92 -32.73
C VAL A 643 -0.45 39.60 -31.25
N THR A 644 -0.13 40.59 -30.42
CA THR A 644 -0.43 40.60 -28.98
C THR A 644 -1.74 41.35 -28.76
N TYR A 645 -2.65 40.80 -27.97
CA TYR A 645 -4.02 41.31 -27.79
C TYR A 645 -4.40 41.57 -26.33
#